data_AF-A0A673H913-F1
#
_entry.id   AF-A0A673H913-F1
#
_cell.length_a   1.000
_cell.length_b   1.000
_cell.length_c   1.000
_cell.angle_alpha   90.00
_cell.angle_beta   90.00
_cell.angle_gamma   90.00
#
_symmetry.space_group_name_H-M   'P 1'
#
loop_
_entity.id
_entity.type
_entity.pdbx_description
1 polymer ?
#
loop_
_entity_poly.entity_id
_entity_poly.type
_entity_poly.pdbx_seq_one_letter_code
_entity_poly.pdbx_strand_id
1 'polypeptide(L)'
;MGYLKLIEIENFKSYKGRQIIGPFHKFTAIIGPNGSGKSNLMDAISFVLAEKTSNLRVKTLKDLIHGAPVGKPAANRAFVSMVYQQDNGQELSFSRIIIGSSSEYRINNKVVGLSEYSEELEKLGILIKARNFLVFQVIRAASLEKDAELNQKRPLYIKAKENTAHKIKKLEAARKSLQNAQKCYKKRKADMEELDREQGAVEMARQEFEERMEEEAQSQGQDLQLEENQVQLTEVYGRLIDLCQPTQKKFQIAVTKVLGKNMDAIIVDSEKTGRDCIQYIKEQRGEPETFLPLDYLEVRPTDEKLRELRGAKLVIDVIRYEPPHIKKALQYACGNALVCENVEDARRIAFGGPYRHKTVALDGTLFQKSGVISGGASDLKAKARRWDEKAVDKLKDRKEKLTDELKEQMKAKRKEAELRQVQSQAHGLQMRLKYSQSDLEQTKTRHLSLNMQEKSKLESELANFEKRLCLSRELTQLQKEVTAIETKLEQKRSDRHNLLQACKMQDIRLPLRSGTMDDISQEEVCSFENSESGSSVPRLLALTLSKLPHISASRLHKESCCRLRYKTFFEAARKRAKKAKQAFEQIKKERFDRFNACFESVATNIDEIYKALSRNSSAQAFLGPENPEEPYLDGINYNCVAPGKRFRPMDNLSGGEKTVAALALLFAIHSYKPAPFFVLDEIDAALDNTNIGKVANYIKDQSVQNFQAIVISLKEEFYTKADSLIGVYPEQGDCVISKVLTFDLSQYPDANPNPNE
;
A
#
# COMPACT_ATOMS: atom_id res chain seq x y z
N MET A 1 24.57 6.76 -48.80
CA MET A 1 25.35 6.85 -47.56
C MET A 1 26.43 5.80 -47.55
N GLY A 2 27.65 6.19 -47.21
CA GLY A 2 28.75 5.26 -46.92
C GLY A 2 28.42 4.29 -45.80
N TYR A 3 29.15 3.17 -45.76
CA TYR A 3 28.87 2.05 -44.87
C TYR A 3 30.13 1.25 -44.56
N LEU A 4 30.13 0.55 -43.42
CA LEU A 4 31.14 -0.44 -43.08
C LEU A 4 30.98 -1.64 -44.01
N LYS A 5 32.02 -1.97 -44.79
CA LYS A 5 32.00 -3.07 -45.77
C LYS A 5 32.44 -4.38 -45.14
N LEU A 6 33.61 -4.39 -44.48
CA LEU A 6 34.17 -5.56 -43.79
C LEU A 6 35.15 -5.15 -42.69
N ILE A 7 35.45 -6.10 -41.79
CA ILE A 7 36.48 -6.00 -40.77
C ILE A 7 37.46 -7.15 -40.97
N GLU A 8 38.76 -6.86 -41.00
CA GLU A 8 39.81 -7.86 -40.88
C GLU A 8 40.39 -7.89 -39.46
N ILE A 9 40.63 -9.09 -38.94
CA ILE A 9 41.16 -9.30 -37.60
C ILE A 9 42.34 -10.27 -37.68
N GLU A 10 43.50 -9.94 -37.10
CA GLU A 10 44.62 -10.88 -36.92
C GLU A 10 44.96 -11.02 -35.41
N ASN A 11 44.86 -12.26 -34.89
CA ASN A 11 45.31 -12.64 -33.54
C ASN A 11 44.72 -11.81 -32.38
N PHE A 12 43.46 -11.37 -32.48
CA PHE A 12 42.80 -10.52 -31.48
C PHE A 12 41.80 -11.31 -30.61
N LYS A 13 41.97 -11.26 -29.29
CA LYS A 13 41.17 -11.95 -28.26
C LYS A 13 40.95 -13.45 -28.52
N SER A 14 39.80 -13.84 -29.06
CA SER A 14 39.49 -15.23 -29.39
C SER A 14 39.72 -15.57 -30.87
N TYR A 15 39.94 -14.57 -31.73
CA TYR A 15 40.19 -14.78 -33.16
C TYR A 15 41.68 -15.08 -33.40
N LYS A 16 41.98 -16.32 -33.78
CA LYS A 16 43.34 -16.79 -34.12
C LYS A 16 43.61 -16.70 -35.62
N GLY A 17 44.82 -16.27 -35.99
CA GLY A 17 45.19 -16.01 -37.38
C GLY A 17 44.41 -14.84 -37.97
N ARG A 18 44.49 -14.66 -39.30
CA ARG A 18 43.68 -13.67 -40.03
C ARG A 18 42.26 -14.23 -40.22
N GLN A 19 41.25 -13.45 -39.82
CA GLN A 19 39.83 -13.69 -40.04
C GLN A 19 39.25 -12.45 -40.75
N ILE A 20 38.34 -12.67 -41.69
CA ILE A 20 37.60 -11.61 -42.39
C ILE A 20 36.13 -11.73 -41.98
N ILE A 21 35.54 -10.61 -41.59
CA ILE A 21 34.18 -10.54 -41.04
C ILE A 21 33.39 -9.57 -41.91
N GLY A 22 32.40 -10.10 -42.61
CA GLY A 22 31.62 -9.40 -43.61
C GLY A 22 31.40 -10.26 -44.87
N PRO A 23 30.78 -9.72 -45.93
CA PRO A 23 30.33 -8.33 -46.04
C PRO A 23 29.24 -7.96 -45.02
N PHE A 24 29.26 -6.72 -44.54
CA PHE A 24 28.14 -6.16 -43.78
C PHE A 24 27.14 -5.49 -44.73
N HIS A 25 25.86 -5.77 -44.52
CA HIS A 25 24.74 -5.17 -45.25
C HIS A 25 24.10 -4.03 -44.43
N LYS A 26 23.01 -3.43 -44.92
CA LYS A 26 22.34 -2.29 -44.26
C LYS A 26 21.83 -2.65 -42.87
N PHE A 27 21.20 -3.81 -42.73
CA PHE A 27 20.90 -4.43 -41.45
C PHE A 27 21.60 -5.80 -41.36
N THR A 28 22.61 -5.90 -40.49
CA THR A 28 23.37 -7.13 -40.25
C THR A 28 23.16 -7.61 -38.82
N ALA A 29 22.80 -8.88 -38.62
CA ALA A 29 22.70 -9.47 -37.28
C ALA A 29 23.82 -10.49 -37.01
N ILE A 30 24.48 -10.36 -35.87
CA ILE A 30 25.57 -11.23 -35.42
C ILE A 30 25.01 -12.23 -34.39
N ILE A 31 25.04 -13.52 -34.73
CA ILE A 31 24.45 -14.60 -33.94
C ILE A 31 25.48 -15.66 -33.54
N GLY A 32 25.13 -16.54 -32.61
CA GLY A 32 25.98 -17.65 -32.16
C GLY A 32 25.86 -17.94 -30.66
N PRO A 33 26.37 -19.09 -30.18
CA PRO A 33 26.20 -19.50 -28.80
C PRO A 33 26.93 -18.59 -27.80
N ASN A 34 26.55 -18.68 -26.51
CA ASN A 34 27.22 -17.93 -25.46
C ASN A 34 28.67 -18.40 -25.29
N GLY A 35 29.59 -17.44 -25.14
CA GLY A 35 31.03 -17.73 -25.13
C GLY A 35 31.68 -17.87 -26.52
N SER A 36 30.94 -17.81 -27.64
CA SER A 36 31.53 -18.01 -28.98
C SER A 36 32.48 -16.90 -29.46
N GLY A 37 32.49 -15.74 -28.80
CA GLY A 37 33.32 -14.57 -29.16
C GLY A 37 32.58 -13.40 -29.81
N LYS A 38 31.24 -13.43 -29.91
CA LYS A 38 30.42 -12.31 -30.44
C LYS A 38 30.86 -10.95 -29.88
N SER A 39 30.86 -10.76 -28.56
CA SER A 39 31.24 -9.48 -27.96
C SER A 39 32.74 -9.16 -28.10
N ASN A 40 33.61 -10.13 -28.46
CA ASN A 40 35.01 -9.83 -28.80
C ASN A 40 35.11 -9.14 -30.19
N LEU A 41 34.13 -9.33 -31.08
CA LEU A 41 34.00 -8.53 -32.30
C LEU A 41 33.60 -7.09 -31.97
N MET A 42 32.73 -6.87 -30.99
CA MET A 42 32.39 -5.53 -30.48
C MET A 42 33.63 -4.82 -29.89
N ASP A 43 34.47 -5.53 -29.12
CA ASP A 43 35.78 -4.99 -28.68
C ASP A 43 36.71 -4.70 -29.87
N ALA A 44 36.67 -5.49 -30.95
CA ALA A 44 37.52 -5.27 -32.14
C ALA A 44 37.10 -4.00 -32.91
N ILE A 45 35.79 -3.81 -33.12
CA ILE A 45 35.22 -2.58 -33.70
C ILE A 45 35.62 -1.37 -32.85
N SER A 46 35.36 -1.44 -31.54
CA SER A 46 35.73 -0.39 -30.59
C SER A 46 37.24 -0.09 -30.63
N PHE A 47 38.08 -1.13 -30.72
CA PHE A 47 39.54 -0.98 -30.78
C PHE A 47 39.99 -0.22 -32.03
N VAL A 48 39.48 -0.53 -33.23
CA VAL A 48 39.82 0.24 -34.46
C VAL A 48 39.40 1.69 -34.33
N LEU A 49 38.21 1.93 -33.77
CA LEU A 49 37.62 3.27 -33.61
C LEU A 49 38.25 4.07 -32.45
N ALA A 50 39.54 3.81 -32.20
CA ALA A 50 40.43 4.49 -31.27
C ALA A 50 39.93 4.59 -29.81
N GLU A 51 39.04 3.70 -29.37
CA GLU A 51 38.62 3.68 -27.96
C GLU A 51 39.77 3.41 -26.99
N LYS A 52 39.59 3.92 -25.76
CA LYS A 52 40.55 3.73 -24.68
C LYS A 52 40.47 2.30 -24.13
N THR A 53 41.61 1.80 -23.67
CA THR A 53 41.78 0.48 -23.06
C THR A 53 40.84 0.21 -21.88
N SER A 54 40.43 1.24 -21.14
CA SER A 54 39.49 1.13 -20.02
C SER A 54 38.08 0.69 -20.42
N ASN A 55 37.70 0.86 -21.68
CA ASN A 55 36.35 0.53 -22.18
C ASN A 55 36.33 -0.78 -22.98
N LEU A 56 37.49 -1.14 -23.54
CA LEU A 56 37.75 -2.51 -23.98
C LEU A 56 37.78 -3.37 -22.72
N ARG A 57 37.17 -4.56 -22.74
CA ARG A 57 36.88 -5.34 -21.52
C ARG A 57 38.13 -6.09 -20.99
N VAL A 58 39.20 -5.35 -20.71
CA VAL A 58 40.60 -5.80 -20.59
C VAL A 58 41.43 -4.82 -19.73
N LYS A 59 42.46 -5.30 -19.00
CA LYS A 59 43.34 -4.43 -18.18
C LYS A 59 44.52 -3.81 -18.96
N THR A 60 45.18 -4.57 -19.84
CA THR A 60 46.33 -4.08 -20.62
C THR A 60 46.18 -4.35 -22.12
N LEU A 61 46.89 -3.59 -22.97
CA LEU A 61 46.88 -3.82 -24.43
C LEU A 61 47.40 -5.22 -24.82
N LYS A 62 48.32 -5.80 -24.05
CA LYS A 62 48.89 -7.14 -24.32
C LYS A 62 47.84 -8.23 -24.23
N ASP A 63 46.90 -8.11 -23.29
CA ASP A 63 45.84 -9.08 -23.04
C ASP A 63 44.78 -9.11 -24.17
N LEU A 64 44.81 -8.14 -25.11
CA LEU A 64 44.02 -8.18 -26.34
C LEU A 64 44.59 -9.16 -27.39
N ILE A 65 45.83 -9.62 -27.24
CA ILE A 65 46.43 -10.59 -28.15
C ILE A 65 45.91 -11.99 -27.82
N HIS A 66 45.57 -12.78 -28.84
CA HIS A 66 45.04 -14.13 -28.67
C HIS A 66 45.97 -15.02 -27.84
N GLY A 67 45.40 -15.70 -26.84
CA GLY A 67 46.10 -16.58 -25.91
C GLY A 67 46.93 -15.87 -24.82
N ALA A 68 47.14 -14.55 -24.88
CA ALA A 68 47.89 -13.81 -23.87
C ALA A 68 47.31 -13.93 -22.44
N PRO A 69 45.96 -13.88 -22.22
CA PRO A 69 45.38 -14.07 -20.89
C PRO A 69 45.60 -15.47 -20.27
N VAL A 70 45.97 -16.45 -21.09
CA VAL A 70 46.25 -17.84 -20.67
C VAL A 70 47.78 -18.10 -20.60
N GLY A 71 48.60 -17.04 -20.69
CA GLY A 71 50.06 -17.14 -20.67
C GLY A 71 50.68 -17.73 -21.95
N LYS A 72 49.88 -18.00 -22.99
CA LYS A 72 50.30 -18.57 -24.28
C LYS A 72 49.97 -17.60 -25.44
N PRO A 73 50.61 -16.42 -25.55
CA PRO A 73 50.34 -15.49 -26.63
C PRO A 73 50.66 -16.12 -28.00
N ALA A 74 49.70 -16.09 -28.93
CA ALA A 74 49.85 -16.70 -30.26
C ALA A 74 50.77 -15.90 -31.21
N ALA A 75 51.05 -14.64 -30.87
CA ALA A 75 51.97 -13.76 -31.58
C ALA A 75 52.42 -12.60 -30.66
N ASN A 76 53.44 -11.84 -31.07
CA ASN A 76 53.80 -10.55 -30.43
C ASN A 76 53.04 -9.35 -31.02
N ARG A 77 52.16 -9.59 -32.01
CA ARG A 77 51.34 -8.59 -32.70
C ARG A 77 49.91 -9.07 -32.83
N ALA A 78 48.97 -8.14 -32.77
CA ALA A 78 47.59 -8.31 -33.21
C ALA A 78 47.17 -7.06 -33.97
N PHE A 79 46.31 -7.18 -34.96
CA PHE A 79 45.72 -6.01 -35.60
C PHE A 79 44.23 -6.19 -35.87
N VAL A 80 43.54 -5.06 -35.98
CA VAL A 80 42.19 -5.00 -36.49
C VAL A 80 42.15 -3.90 -37.55
N SER A 81 41.53 -4.17 -38.69
CA SER A 81 41.34 -3.23 -39.79
C SER A 81 39.87 -3.15 -40.16
N MET A 82 39.37 -1.95 -40.35
CA MET A 82 37.99 -1.64 -40.75
C MET A 82 38.03 -1.06 -42.17
N VAL A 83 37.31 -1.68 -43.10
CA VAL A 83 37.18 -1.17 -44.48
C VAL A 83 35.82 -0.50 -44.62
N TYR A 84 35.85 0.83 -44.76
CA TYR A 84 34.68 1.67 -44.92
C TYR A 84 34.54 2.13 -46.37
N GLN A 85 33.37 1.95 -46.96
CA GLN A 85 33.07 2.41 -48.31
C GLN A 85 32.33 3.75 -48.24
N GLN A 86 32.86 4.78 -48.89
CA GLN A 86 32.25 6.10 -49.00
C GLN A 86 31.17 6.16 -50.09
N ASP A 87 30.36 7.22 -50.06
CA ASP A 87 29.32 7.54 -51.06
C ASP A 87 29.82 7.67 -52.50
N ASN A 88 31.07 8.09 -52.68
CA ASN A 88 31.75 8.18 -53.97
C ASN A 88 32.30 6.83 -54.47
N GLY A 89 32.06 5.72 -53.75
CA GLY A 89 32.57 4.39 -54.06
C GLY A 89 34.02 4.14 -53.65
N GLN A 90 34.72 5.11 -53.05
CA GLN A 90 36.09 4.92 -52.56
C GLN A 90 36.11 4.13 -51.25
N GLU A 91 37.11 3.27 -51.10
CA GLU A 91 37.33 2.49 -49.88
C GLU A 91 38.44 3.13 -49.03
N LEU A 92 38.13 3.38 -47.75
CA LEU A 92 39.08 3.78 -46.72
C LEU A 92 39.33 2.61 -45.78
N SER A 93 40.60 2.23 -45.59
CA SER A 93 40.98 1.26 -44.57
C SER A 93 41.57 1.96 -43.34
N PHE A 94 40.93 1.75 -42.19
CA PHE A 94 41.36 2.24 -40.89
C PHE A 94 41.89 1.04 -40.09
N SER A 95 43.17 1.03 -39.74
CA SER A 95 43.80 -0.09 -39.04
C SER A 95 44.45 0.35 -37.73
N ARG A 96 44.30 -0.46 -36.69
CA ARG A 96 45.02 -0.30 -35.43
C ARG A 96 45.79 -1.58 -35.11
N ILE A 97 47.07 -1.44 -34.77
CA ILE A 97 48.00 -2.56 -34.55
C ILE A 97 48.52 -2.49 -33.12
N ILE A 98 48.57 -3.62 -32.43
CA ILE A 98 49.19 -3.78 -31.11
C ILE A 98 50.61 -4.33 -31.32
N ILE A 99 51.61 -3.64 -30.78
CA ILE A 99 53.02 -4.05 -30.82
C ILE A 99 53.54 -4.00 -29.38
N GLY A 100 53.65 -5.17 -28.73
CA GLY A 100 54.03 -5.24 -27.32
C GLY A 100 53.04 -4.46 -26.43
N SER A 101 53.48 -3.33 -25.87
CA SER A 101 52.66 -2.45 -25.01
C SER A 101 52.14 -1.17 -25.67
N SER A 102 52.48 -0.90 -26.93
CA SER A 102 52.00 0.27 -27.68
C SER A 102 50.96 -0.12 -28.74
N SER A 103 50.24 0.88 -29.25
CA SER A 103 49.36 0.71 -30.43
C SER A 103 49.69 1.74 -31.51
N GLU A 104 49.87 1.28 -32.75
CA GLU A 104 49.98 2.12 -33.95
C GLU A 104 48.63 2.31 -34.62
N TYR A 105 48.43 3.48 -35.24
CA TYR A 105 47.26 3.80 -36.07
C TYR A 105 47.68 3.94 -37.53
N ARG A 106 46.87 3.43 -38.46
CA ARG A 106 47.13 3.51 -39.90
C ARG A 106 45.85 3.83 -40.68
N ILE A 107 45.98 4.65 -41.73
CA ILE A 107 44.93 4.93 -42.71
C ILE A 107 45.48 4.57 -44.09
N ASN A 108 44.78 3.74 -44.86
CA ASN A 108 45.21 3.26 -46.17
C ASN A 108 46.67 2.73 -46.13
N ASN A 109 46.96 1.92 -45.10
CA ASN A 109 48.29 1.38 -44.74
C ASN A 109 49.39 2.41 -44.35
N LYS A 110 49.15 3.72 -44.41
CA LYS A 110 50.09 4.76 -43.94
C LYS A 110 49.98 4.94 -42.43
N VAL A 111 51.09 5.01 -41.72
CA VAL A 111 51.11 5.28 -40.26
C VAL A 111 50.78 6.75 -40.01
N VAL A 112 49.83 7.02 -39.10
CA VAL A 112 49.32 8.35 -38.78
C VAL A 112 49.30 8.60 -37.26
N GLY A 113 49.26 9.87 -36.86
CA GLY A 113 49.06 10.26 -35.46
C GLY A 113 47.62 10.06 -35.00
N LEU A 114 47.40 9.97 -33.68
CA LEU A 114 46.04 9.85 -33.12
C LEU A 114 45.14 11.05 -33.46
N SER A 115 45.70 12.27 -33.55
CA SER A 115 44.95 13.48 -33.91
C SER A 115 44.40 13.37 -35.33
N GLU A 116 45.28 13.13 -36.31
CA GLU A 116 44.93 12.92 -37.73
C GLU A 116 43.95 11.76 -37.90
N TYR A 117 44.16 10.65 -37.20
CA TYR A 117 43.24 9.51 -37.18
C TYR A 117 41.85 9.86 -36.62
N SER A 118 41.79 10.72 -35.61
CA SER A 118 40.54 11.21 -35.04
C SER A 118 39.83 12.17 -35.99
N GLU A 119 40.57 13.08 -36.63
CA GLU A 119 40.03 14.06 -37.60
C GLU A 119 39.42 13.37 -38.83
N GLU A 120 40.06 12.34 -39.37
CA GLU A 120 39.50 11.55 -40.48
C GLU A 120 38.24 10.76 -40.08
N LEU A 121 38.17 10.23 -38.85
CA LEU A 121 36.95 9.61 -38.33
C LEU A 121 35.85 10.64 -38.06
N GLU A 122 36.18 11.83 -37.57
CA GLU A 122 35.22 12.92 -37.35
C GLU A 122 34.62 13.44 -38.67
N LYS A 123 35.40 13.45 -39.78
CA LYS A 123 34.89 13.73 -41.15
C LYS A 123 33.85 12.72 -41.62
N LEU A 124 33.95 11.46 -41.19
CA LEU A 124 32.96 10.41 -41.45
C LEU A 124 31.76 10.45 -40.47
N GLY A 125 31.69 11.44 -39.57
CA GLY A 125 30.65 11.54 -38.55
C GLY A 125 30.87 10.64 -37.33
N ILE A 126 32.02 9.98 -37.21
CA ILE A 126 32.35 9.05 -36.11
C ILE A 126 33.07 9.82 -34.99
N LEU A 127 32.35 10.17 -33.93
CA LEU A 127 32.88 10.97 -32.82
C LEU A 127 33.36 10.08 -31.67
N ILE A 128 34.65 9.75 -31.66
CA ILE A 128 35.29 8.90 -30.64
C ILE A 128 34.99 9.39 -29.21
N LYS A 129 35.00 10.71 -28.98
CA LYS A 129 34.72 11.30 -27.66
C LYS A 129 33.25 11.19 -27.23
N ALA A 130 32.31 11.13 -28.17
CA ALA A 130 30.86 11.13 -27.92
C ALA A 130 30.21 9.75 -28.04
N ARG A 131 30.91 8.76 -28.64
CA ARG A 131 30.44 7.38 -28.85
C ARG A 131 29.11 7.28 -29.61
N ASN A 132 28.88 8.17 -30.57
CA ASN A 132 27.63 8.23 -31.34
C ASN A 132 27.33 7.01 -32.24
N PHE A 133 28.14 5.94 -32.14
CA PHE A 133 28.10 4.73 -32.98
C PHE A 133 28.05 3.42 -32.16
N LEU A 134 28.23 3.43 -30.82
CA LEU A 134 28.25 2.24 -29.95
C LEU A 134 27.16 2.29 -28.87
N VAL A 135 26.33 1.24 -28.81
CA VAL A 135 25.37 1.04 -27.72
C VAL A 135 25.81 -0.19 -26.91
N PHE A 136 26.52 0.08 -25.81
CA PHE A 136 26.94 -0.93 -24.85
C PHE A 136 25.77 -1.42 -23.97
N GLN A 137 25.95 -2.57 -23.32
CA GLN A 137 25.09 -3.16 -22.28
C GLN A 137 24.80 -2.27 -21.04
N VAL A 138 25.07 -0.95 -21.06
CA VAL A 138 24.90 -0.03 -19.92
C VAL A 138 23.46 -0.04 -19.37
N ILE A 139 22.46 -0.24 -20.23
CA ILE A 139 21.04 -0.40 -19.86
C ILE A 139 20.85 -1.56 -18.86
N ARG A 140 21.63 -2.64 -19.01
CA ARG A 140 21.58 -3.84 -18.16
C ARG A 140 22.16 -3.58 -16.77
N ALA A 141 23.31 -2.92 -16.67
CA ALA A 141 23.95 -2.62 -15.39
C ALA A 141 23.14 -1.61 -14.56
N ALA A 142 22.77 -0.47 -15.15
CA ALA A 142 22.06 0.60 -14.43
C ALA A 142 20.66 0.17 -13.95
N SER A 143 19.98 -0.70 -14.71
CA SER A 143 18.69 -1.28 -14.29
C SER A 143 18.90 -2.32 -13.19
N LEU A 144 19.79 -3.31 -13.41
CA LEU A 144 19.96 -4.42 -12.48
C LEU A 144 20.59 -4.03 -11.14
N GLU A 145 21.51 -3.06 -11.07
CA GLU A 145 22.17 -2.68 -9.81
C GLU A 145 21.20 -1.98 -8.85
N LYS A 146 20.47 -0.95 -9.34
CA LYS A 146 19.44 -0.27 -8.54
C LYS A 146 18.27 -1.20 -8.22
N ASP A 147 17.80 -2.00 -9.19
CA ASP A 147 16.72 -2.96 -8.92
C ASP A 147 17.20 -4.09 -8.00
N ALA A 148 18.47 -4.50 -7.99
CA ALA A 148 18.98 -5.51 -7.06
C ALA A 148 19.03 -5.00 -5.61
N GLU A 149 19.56 -3.79 -5.35
CA GLU A 149 19.51 -3.21 -4.00
C GLU A 149 18.07 -3.03 -3.50
N LEU A 150 17.19 -2.57 -4.38
CA LEU A 150 15.79 -2.32 -4.06
C LEU A 150 15.02 -3.63 -3.85
N ASN A 151 15.29 -4.67 -4.66
CA ASN A 151 14.69 -6.00 -4.54
C ASN A 151 15.33 -6.88 -3.45
N GLN A 152 16.51 -6.54 -2.91
CA GLN A 152 17.01 -7.14 -1.67
C GLN A 152 16.26 -6.59 -0.45
N LYS A 153 16.03 -5.27 -0.41
CA LYS A 153 15.50 -4.55 0.77
C LYS A 153 13.95 -4.59 0.83
N ARG A 154 13.25 -4.55 -0.31
CA ARG A 154 11.78 -4.65 -0.40
C ARG A 154 11.17 -5.92 0.23
N PRO A 155 11.61 -7.16 -0.06
CA PRO A 155 10.96 -8.36 0.45
C PRO A 155 11.07 -8.50 1.98
N LEU A 156 12.15 -8.01 2.60
CA LEU A 156 12.28 -7.99 4.06
C LEU A 156 11.22 -7.07 4.70
N TYR A 157 11.06 -5.85 4.17
CA TYR A 157 10.05 -4.91 4.64
C TYR A 157 8.62 -5.39 4.37
N ILE A 158 8.35 -5.95 3.18
CA ILE A 158 7.03 -6.51 2.81
C ILE A 158 6.69 -7.67 3.74
N LYS A 159 7.60 -8.64 3.92
CA LYS A 159 7.41 -9.80 4.81
C LYS A 159 7.17 -9.37 6.27
N ALA A 160 7.88 -8.37 6.78
CA ALA A 160 7.64 -7.81 8.11
C ALA A 160 6.25 -7.14 8.22
N LYS A 161 5.86 -6.35 7.21
CA LYS A 161 4.57 -5.65 7.14
C LYS A 161 3.39 -6.62 7.04
N GLU A 162 3.48 -7.63 6.17
CA GLU A 162 2.45 -8.66 5.99
C GLU A 162 2.29 -9.54 7.24
N ASN A 163 3.39 -10.00 7.84
CA ASN A 163 3.36 -10.74 9.10
C ASN A 163 2.69 -9.94 10.22
N THR A 164 2.95 -8.63 10.28
CA THR A 164 2.32 -7.75 11.28
C THR A 164 0.83 -7.56 10.98
N ALA A 165 0.43 -7.32 9.73
CA ALA A 165 -0.96 -7.20 9.31
C ALA A 165 -1.79 -8.49 9.58
N HIS A 166 -1.21 -9.66 9.32
CA HIS A 166 -1.84 -10.96 9.59
C HIS A 166 -2.01 -11.20 11.11
N LYS A 167 -1.03 -10.81 11.94
CA LYS A 167 -1.15 -10.84 13.41
C LYS A 167 -2.24 -9.88 13.92
N ILE A 168 -2.38 -8.69 13.34
CA ILE A 168 -3.47 -7.74 13.68
C ILE A 168 -4.84 -8.36 13.39
N LYS A 169 -5.07 -8.89 12.18
CA LYS A 169 -6.34 -9.55 11.82
C LYS A 169 -6.68 -10.71 12.77
N LYS A 170 -5.69 -11.53 13.16
CA LYS A 170 -5.88 -12.61 14.14
C LYS A 170 -6.21 -12.09 15.56
N LEU A 171 -5.59 -11.00 16.00
CA LEU A 171 -5.90 -10.37 17.29
C LEU A 171 -7.30 -9.76 17.29
N GLU A 172 -7.74 -9.11 16.21
CA GLU A 172 -9.09 -8.56 16.08
C GLU A 172 -10.17 -9.64 16.12
N ALA A 173 -9.97 -10.77 15.43
CA ALA A 173 -10.87 -11.92 15.49
C ALA A 173 -10.96 -12.48 16.92
N ALA A 174 -9.82 -12.67 17.59
CA ALA A 174 -9.78 -13.13 18.98
C ALA A 174 -10.46 -12.14 19.95
N ARG A 175 -10.28 -10.82 19.76
CA ARG A 175 -10.94 -9.77 20.55
C ARG A 175 -12.46 -9.75 20.35
N LYS A 176 -12.95 -9.88 19.11
CA LYS A 176 -14.39 -9.99 18.83
C LYS A 176 -14.99 -11.24 19.49
N SER A 177 -14.31 -12.37 19.40
CA SER A 177 -14.72 -13.61 20.07
C SER A 177 -14.78 -13.44 21.60
N LEU A 178 -13.73 -12.86 22.21
CA LEU A 178 -13.69 -12.56 23.64
C LEU A 178 -14.81 -11.61 24.07
N GLN A 179 -15.08 -10.54 23.30
CA GLN A 179 -16.15 -9.58 23.62
C GLN A 179 -17.54 -10.23 23.55
N ASN A 180 -17.79 -11.11 22.58
CA ASN A 180 -19.03 -11.87 22.49
C ASN A 180 -19.18 -12.85 23.66
N ALA A 181 -18.12 -13.59 24.00
CA ALA A 181 -18.12 -14.48 25.16
C ALA A 181 -18.36 -13.72 26.48
N GLN A 182 -17.75 -12.55 26.66
CA GLN A 182 -18.00 -11.67 27.81
C GLN A 182 -19.45 -11.15 27.88
N LYS A 183 -20.06 -10.78 26.74
CA LYS A 183 -21.47 -10.38 26.69
C LYS A 183 -22.40 -11.53 27.07
N CYS A 184 -22.20 -12.71 26.51
CA CYS A 184 -22.98 -13.91 26.84
C CYS A 184 -22.82 -14.32 28.32
N TYR A 185 -21.61 -14.21 28.87
CA TYR A 185 -21.35 -14.45 30.29
C TYR A 185 -22.07 -13.44 31.19
N LYS A 186 -21.99 -12.14 30.88
CA LYS A 186 -22.72 -11.10 31.63
C LYS A 186 -24.23 -11.30 31.62
N LYS A 187 -24.81 -11.66 30.46
CA LYS A 187 -26.24 -11.95 30.36
C LYS A 187 -26.62 -13.14 31.27
N ARG A 188 -25.96 -14.29 31.10
CA ARG A 188 -26.21 -15.48 31.93
C ARG A 188 -26.02 -15.24 33.42
N LYS A 189 -25.09 -14.37 33.83
CA LYS A 189 -24.93 -14.00 35.25
C LYS A 189 -26.14 -13.23 35.78
N ALA A 190 -26.68 -12.29 34.99
CA ALA A 190 -27.90 -11.59 35.34
C ALA A 190 -29.12 -12.54 35.36
N ASP A 191 -29.26 -13.40 34.35
CA ASP A 191 -30.33 -14.42 34.27
C ASP A 191 -30.28 -15.36 35.52
N MET A 192 -29.08 -15.73 35.97
CA MET A 192 -28.85 -16.54 37.18
C MET A 192 -29.17 -15.78 38.49
N GLU A 193 -28.80 -14.49 38.57
CA GLU A 193 -29.15 -13.61 39.70
C GLU A 193 -30.65 -13.26 39.75
N GLU A 194 -31.39 -13.48 38.67
CA GLU A 194 -32.85 -13.35 38.59
C GLU A 194 -33.55 -14.63 39.07
N LEU A 195 -33.17 -15.79 38.54
CA LEU A 195 -33.69 -17.10 38.98
C LEU A 195 -33.46 -17.33 40.48
N ASP A 196 -32.29 -16.97 41.03
CA ASP A 196 -31.99 -17.10 42.46
C ASP A 196 -32.89 -16.22 43.34
N ARG A 197 -33.24 -15.01 42.87
CA ARG A 197 -34.21 -14.12 43.54
C ARG A 197 -35.64 -14.67 43.45
N GLU A 198 -36.06 -15.21 42.31
CA GLU A 198 -37.38 -15.83 42.17
C GLU A 198 -37.51 -17.08 43.04
N GLN A 199 -36.49 -17.93 43.07
CA GLN A 199 -36.45 -19.10 43.94
C GLN A 199 -36.52 -18.69 45.42
N GLY A 200 -35.75 -17.67 45.85
CA GLY A 200 -35.83 -17.13 47.20
C GLY A 200 -37.21 -16.56 47.56
N ALA A 201 -37.88 -15.88 46.63
CA ALA A 201 -39.25 -15.39 46.84
C ALA A 201 -40.28 -16.52 46.95
N VAL A 202 -40.14 -17.60 46.18
CA VAL A 202 -41.00 -18.80 46.29
C VAL A 202 -40.71 -19.57 47.60
N GLU A 203 -39.45 -19.63 48.04
CA GLU A 203 -39.07 -20.23 49.32
C GLU A 203 -39.68 -19.47 50.51
N MET A 204 -39.57 -18.13 50.52
CA MET A 204 -40.21 -17.31 51.56
C MET A 204 -41.74 -17.44 51.51
N ALA A 205 -42.37 -17.38 50.34
CA ALA A 205 -43.81 -17.54 50.22
C ALA A 205 -44.30 -18.93 50.67
N ARG A 206 -43.46 -19.97 50.52
CA ARG A 206 -43.70 -21.30 51.08
C ARG A 206 -43.52 -21.29 52.61
N GLN A 207 -42.43 -20.74 53.13
CA GLN A 207 -42.18 -20.66 54.57
C GLN A 207 -43.27 -19.89 55.30
N GLU A 208 -43.66 -18.70 54.82
CA GLU A 208 -44.78 -17.95 55.40
C GLU A 208 -46.11 -18.71 55.35
N PHE A 209 -46.28 -19.66 54.41
CA PHE A 209 -47.48 -20.49 54.33
C PHE A 209 -47.37 -21.67 55.31
N GLU A 210 -46.22 -22.35 55.36
CA GLU A 210 -45.94 -23.45 56.29
C GLU A 210 -45.99 -22.97 57.75
N GLU A 211 -45.40 -21.82 58.09
CA GLU A 211 -45.49 -21.19 59.42
C GLU A 211 -46.95 -20.85 59.80
N ARG A 212 -47.73 -20.26 58.89
CA ARG A 212 -49.18 -20.03 59.11
C ARG A 212 -49.95 -21.34 59.33
N MET A 213 -49.58 -22.41 58.65
CA MET A 213 -50.18 -23.73 58.85
C MET A 213 -49.71 -24.39 60.15
N GLU A 214 -48.47 -24.17 60.59
CA GLU A 214 -47.92 -24.67 61.86
C GLU A 214 -48.55 -23.94 63.06
N GLU A 215 -48.74 -22.62 63.00
CA GLU A 215 -49.51 -21.86 64.00
C GLU A 215 -50.95 -22.40 64.14
N GLU A 216 -51.60 -22.74 63.03
CA GLU A 216 -52.93 -23.38 63.05
C GLU A 216 -52.87 -24.86 63.53
N ALA A 217 -51.79 -25.59 63.24
CA ALA A 217 -51.64 -27.01 63.57
C ALA A 217 -51.20 -27.28 65.02
N GLN A 218 -50.45 -26.36 65.66
CA GLN A 218 -50.07 -26.43 67.08
C GLN A 218 -51.29 -26.46 68.02
N SER A 219 -52.50 -26.16 67.51
CA SER A 219 -53.75 -26.25 68.27
C SER A 219 -54.32 -27.67 68.45
N GLN A 220 -53.92 -28.66 67.63
CA GLN A 220 -54.23 -30.09 67.77
C GLN A 220 -53.49 -30.90 66.67
N GLY A 221 -52.58 -31.80 67.08
CA GLY A 221 -51.61 -32.44 66.18
C GLY A 221 -51.90 -33.89 65.74
N GLN A 222 -51.02 -34.38 64.85
CA GLN A 222 -50.83 -35.76 64.34
C GLN A 222 -52.06 -36.45 63.69
N ASP A 223 -51.99 -37.20 62.58
CA ASP A 223 -50.96 -37.48 61.54
C ASP A 223 -51.78 -37.85 60.24
N LEU A 224 -51.31 -38.27 59.06
CA LEU A 224 -50.08 -38.93 58.57
C LEU A 224 -49.99 -38.68 57.02
N GLN A 225 -48.85 -38.94 56.37
CA GLN A 225 -48.69 -38.87 54.89
C GLN A 225 -48.67 -40.27 54.24
N LEU A 226 -49.22 -40.38 53.01
CA LEU A 226 -49.13 -41.57 52.14
C LEU A 226 -48.70 -41.13 50.73
N GLU A 227 -47.74 -41.84 50.15
CA GLU A 227 -47.18 -41.54 48.81
C GLU A 227 -48.09 -42.09 47.70
N GLU A 228 -48.49 -41.24 46.74
CA GLU A 228 -49.26 -41.66 45.56
C GLU A 228 -48.32 -42.12 44.43
N ASN A 229 -48.25 -43.44 44.18
CA ASN A 229 -47.60 -44.00 43.00
C ASN A 229 -48.42 -43.72 41.74
N GLN A 230 -47.88 -42.92 40.82
CA GLN A 230 -48.55 -42.58 39.55
C GLN A 230 -48.47 -43.71 38.52
N VAL A 231 -49.61 -44.10 37.95
CA VAL A 231 -49.70 -44.82 36.67
C VAL A 231 -50.46 -43.94 35.69
N GLN A 232 -49.81 -43.61 34.58
CA GLN A 232 -50.34 -42.72 33.55
C GLN A 232 -51.33 -43.48 32.65
N LEU A 233 -52.63 -43.28 32.87
CA LEU A 233 -53.71 -43.66 31.95
C LEU A 233 -54.34 -42.39 31.38
N THR A 234 -54.32 -42.25 30.06
CA THR A 234 -54.42 -40.98 29.34
C THR A 234 -55.83 -40.35 29.26
N GLU A 235 -56.84 -40.96 29.89
CA GLU A 235 -58.27 -40.64 29.73
C GLU A 235 -59.01 -40.54 31.09
N VAL A 236 -58.30 -40.14 32.14
CA VAL A 236 -58.86 -39.87 33.49
C VAL A 236 -58.49 -38.46 33.90
N TYR A 237 -59.49 -37.59 34.15
CA TYR A 237 -59.24 -36.18 34.50
C TYR A 237 -58.71 -36.00 35.91
N GLY A 238 -59.00 -36.93 36.83
CA GLY A 238 -58.61 -36.88 38.24
C GLY A 238 -59.80 -36.76 39.20
N ARG A 239 -59.52 -36.54 40.48
CA ARG A 239 -60.57 -36.38 41.51
C ARG A 239 -61.20 -34.99 41.43
N LEU A 240 -62.44 -34.87 41.90
CA LEU A 240 -63.16 -33.60 41.90
C LEU A 240 -62.47 -32.51 42.73
N ILE A 241 -61.74 -32.87 43.81
CA ILE A 241 -60.86 -31.96 44.56
C ILE A 241 -59.67 -31.43 43.75
N ASP A 242 -59.18 -32.16 42.77
CA ASP A 242 -58.00 -31.78 41.98
C ASP A 242 -58.38 -30.78 40.88
N LEU A 243 -59.62 -30.86 40.39
CA LEU A 243 -60.17 -30.11 39.26
C LEU A 243 -61.00 -28.87 39.66
N CYS A 244 -61.25 -28.64 40.95
CA CYS A 244 -61.90 -27.43 41.42
C CYS A 244 -61.18 -26.79 42.61
N GLN A 245 -61.65 -25.61 43.04
CA GLN A 245 -61.18 -24.91 44.24
C GLN A 245 -62.23 -23.88 44.72
N PRO A 246 -62.58 -23.81 46.02
CA PRO A 246 -63.43 -22.75 46.56
C PRO A 246 -62.84 -21.35 46.32
N THR A 247 -63.69 -20.38 45.92
CA THR A 247 -63.25 -19.01 45.56
C THR A 247 -62.69 -18.22 46.75
N GLN A 248 -63.11 -18.54 47.97
CA GLN A 248 -62.64 -17.92 49.22
C GLN A 248 -62.58 -18.99 50.33
N LYS A 249 -61.58 -18.92 51.22
CA LYS A 249 -61.41 -19.88 52.33
C LYS A 249 -62.68 -20.08 53.16
N LYS A 250 -63.44 -18.99 53.44
CA LYS A 250 -64.69 -19.03 54.23
C LYS A 250 -65.74 -20.03 53.72
N PHE A 251 -65.68 -20.43 52.44
CA PHE A 251 -66.60 -21.40 51.85
C PHE A 251 -66.07 -22.84 51.78
N GLN A 252 -64.80 -23.11 52.16
CA GLN A 252 -64.21 -24.45 52.10
C GLN A 252 -65.05 -25.50 52.84
N ILE A 253 -65.48 -25.21 54.08
CA ILE A 253 -66.28 -26.13 54.91
C ILE A 253 -67.64 -26.40 54.27
N ALA A 254 -68.35 -25.36 53.83
CA ALA A 254 -69.65 -25.47 53.17
C ALA A 254 -69.60 -26.23 51.84
N VAL A 255 -68.58 -25.97 51.00
CA VAL A 255 -68.35 -26.69 49.73
C VAL A 255 -68.02 -28.16 50.00
N THR A 256 -67.10 -28.43 50.94
CA THR A 256 -66.72 -29.78 51.37
C THR A 256 -67.93 -30.58 51.86
N LYS A 257 -68.83 -29.96 52.63
CA LYS A 257 -70.09 -30.59 53.07
C LYS A 257 -71.05 -30.91 51.92
N VAL A 258 -71.17 -30.02 50.94
CA VAL A 258 -72.09 -30.17 49.82
C VAL A 258 -71.62 -31.22 48.82
N LEU A 259 -70.31 -31.30 48.56
CA LEU A 259 -69.70 -32.34 47.74
C LEU A 259 -69.73 -33.70 48.47
N GLY A 260 -69.40 -33.73 49.76
CA GLY A 260 -69.56 -34.88 50.63
C GLY A 260 -68.82 -36.12 50.10
N LYS A 261 -69.57 -37.16 49.69
CA LYS A 261 -69.01 -38.38 49.10
C LYS A 261 -68.43 -38.16 47.69
N ASN A 262 -68.92 -37.15 46.96
CA ASN A 262 -68.47 -36.84 45.61
C ASN A 262 -67.19 -35.98 45.60
N MET A 263 -66.56 -35.76 46.76
CA MET A 263 -65.32 -35.00 46.89
C MET A 263 -64.14 -35.77 46.28
N ASP A 264 -64.04 -37.07 46.58
CA ASP A 264 -63.02 -37.97 46.05
C ASP A 264 -63.44 -38.63 44.73
N ALA A 265 -64.63 -38.32 44.20
CA ALA A 265 -65.12 -38.91 42.96
C ALA A 265 -64.20 -38.60 41.77
N ILE A 266 -63.85 -39.64 41.02
CA ILE A 266 -62.97 -39.61 39.86
C ILE A 266 -63.79 -39.30 38.61
N ILE A 267 -63.39 -38.29 37.84
CA ILE A 267 -64.07 -37.92 36.61
C ILE A 267 -63.36 -38.57 35.42
N VAL A 268 -64.17 -39.22 34.58
CA VAL A 268 -63.76 -39.91 33.35
C VAL A 268 -64.63 -39.45 32.20
N ASP A 269 -64.14 -39.56 30.98
CA ASP A 269 -64.87 -39.19 29.78
C ASP A 269 -66.13 -40.06 29.61
N SER A 270 -65.93 -41.38 29.61
CA SER A 270 -66.97 -42.35 29.23
C SER A 270 -67.18 -43.47 30.24
N GLU A 271 -68.36 -44.09 30.21
CA GLU A 271 -68.75 -45.20 31.09
C GLU A 271 -67.85 -46.43 30.89
N LYS A 272 -67.37 -46.64 29.65
CA LYS A 272 -66.43 -47.72 29.34
C LYS A 272 -65.12 -47.55 30.12
N THR A 273 -64.49 -46.37 30.04
CA THR A 273 -63.27 -46.03 30.78
C THR A 273 -63.46 -46.22 32.28
N GLY A 274 -64.61 -45.80 32.82
CA GLY A 274 -64.97 -46.04 34.22
C GLY A 274 -65.03 -47.53 34.59
N ARG A 275 -65.63 -48.38 33.75
CA ARG A 275 -65.65 -49.84 33.95
C ARG A 275 -64.26 -50.47 33.88
N ASP A 276 -63.43 -50.03 32.95
CA ASP A 276 -62.06 -50.51 32.79
C ASP A 276 -61.19 -50.12 34.01
N CYS A 277 -61.34 -48.88 34.53
CA CYS A 277 -60.73 -48.45 35.79
C CYS A 277 -61.22 -49.26 37.02
N ILE A 278 -62.52 -49.54 37.12
CA ILE A 278 -63.07 -50.38 38.20
C ILE A 278 -62.51 -51.81 38.14
N GLN A 279 -62.34 -52.37 36.94
CA GLN A 279 -61.73 -53.69 36.76
C GLN A 279 -60.26 -53.69 37.22
N TYR A 280 -59.49 -52.67 36.85
CA TYR A 280 -58.12 -52.48 37.33
C TYR A 280 -58.02 -52.33 38.86
N ILE A 281 -58.91 -51.54 39.49
CA ILE A 281 -58.94 -51.39 40.96
C ILE A 281 -59.22 -52.73 41.66
N LYS A 282 -60.12 -53.57 41.10
CA LYS A 282 -60.39 -54.92 41.64
C LYS A 282 -59.15 -55.83 41.57
N GLU A 283 -58.39 -55.74 40.49
CA GLU A 283 -57.13 -56.50 40.33
C GLU A 283 -56.08 -56.06 41.36
N GLN A 284 -55.98 -54.75 41.63
CA GLN A 284 -55.11 -54.18 42.67
C GLN A 284 -55.66 -54.31 44.10
N ARG A 285 -56.85 -54.91 44.29
CA ARG A 285 -57.56 -55.01 45.59
C ARG A 285 -57.80 -53.67 46.29
N GLY A 286 -57.98 -52.59 45.53
CA GLY A 286 -58.29 -51.26 46.06
C GLY A 286 -59.72 -51.14 46.60
N GLU A 287 -59.99 -50.05 47.32
CA GLU A 287 -61.32 -49.76 47.84
C GLU A 287 -62.32 -49.35 46.73
N PRO A 288 -63.64 -49.52 46.93
CA PRO A 288 -64.65 -49.17 45.92
C PRO A 288 -64.78 -47.64 45.71
N GLU A 289 -64.17 -47.13 44.64
CA GLU A 289 -64.21 -45.72 44.29
C GLU A 289 -65.43 -45.29 43.46
N THR A 290 -65.76 -43.98 43.52
CA THR A 290 -66.90 -43.39 42.78
C THR A 290 -66.45 -42.75 41.47
N PHE A 291 -66.92 -43.28 40.34
CA PHE A 291 -66.64 -42.75 39.00
C PHE A 291 -67.81 -41.95 38.43
N LEU A 292 -67.51 -40.81 37.80
CA LEU A 292 -68.49 -39.93 37.15
C LEU A 292 -68.18 -39.77 35.64
N PRO A 293 -68.83 -40.55 34.75
CA PRO A 293 -68.61 -40.49 33.30
C PRO A 293 -69.36 -39.31 32.65
N LEU A 294 -68.64 -38.35 32.07
CA LEU A 294 -69.19 -37.09 31.54
C LEU A 294 -70.15 -37.25 30.34
N ASP A 295 -70.02 -38.34 29.58
CA ASP A 295 -70.90 -38.70 28.46
C ASP A 295 -72.31 -39.10 28.92
N TYR A 296 -72.39 -39.96 29.94
CA TYR A 296 -73.63 -40.60 30.40
C TYR A 296 -74.27 -39.91 31.61
N LEU A 297 -73.59 -38.92 32.21
CA LEU A 297 -74.10 -38.24 33.40
C LEU A 297 -75.31 -37.35 33.08
N GLU A 298 -76.51 -37.86 33.37
CA GLU A 298 -77.75 -37.09 33.31
C GLU A 298 -77.81 -36.07 34.47
N VAL A 299 -77.84 -34.78 34.12
CA VAL A 299 -77.85 -33.69 35.09
C VAL A 299 -79.06 -32.79 34.86
N ARG A 300 -79.82 -32.52 35.94
CA ARG A 300 -80.90 -31.53 35.89
C ARG A 300 -80.31 -30.12 35.82
N PRO A 301 -80.78 -29.24 34.92
CA PRO A 301 -80.27 -27.88 34.83
C PRO A 301 -80.48 -27.11 36.14
N THR A 302 -79.58 -26.17 36.43
CA THR A 302 -79.59 -25.40 37.66
C THR A 302 -80.74 -24.38 37.65
N ASP A 303 -81.53 -24.30 38.73
CA ASP A 303 -82.65 -23.36 38.84
C ASP A 303 -82.13 -21.91 38.98
N GLU A 304 -81.99 -21.17 37.87
CA GLU A 304 -81.44 -19.80 37.89
C GLU A 304 -82.26 -18.81 38.72
N LYS A 305 -83.57 -19.04 38.88
CA LYS A 305 -84.46 -18.27 39.77
C LYS A 305 -83.99 -18.24 41.23
N LEU A 306 -83.17 -19.22 41.66
CA LEU A 306 -82.63 -19.25 43.01
C LEU A 306 -81.49 -18.23 43.24
N ARG A 307 -80.97 -17.59 42.20
CA ARG A 307 -79.97 -16.50 42.32
C ARG A 307 -80.57 -15.18 42.83
N GLU A 308 -81.89 -15.01 42.74
CA GLU A 308 -82.59 -13.79 43.19
C GLU A 308 -82.86 -13.77 44.71
N LEU A 309 -82.65 -14.90 45.40
CA LEU A 309 -82.87 -15.05 46.84
C LEU A 309 -81.82 -14.27 47.65
N ARG A 310 -82.21 -13.13 48.22
CA ARG A 310 -81.35 -12.35 49.13
C ARG A 310 -80.96 -13.18 50.37
N GLY A 311 -79.68 -13.24 50.67
CA GLY A 311 -79.12 -13.98 51.81
C GLY A 311 -78.58 -15.38 51.49
N ALA A 312 -78.72 -15.85 50.25
CA ALA A 312 -78.18 -17.13 49.78
C ALA A 312 -77.46 -16.99 48.43
N LYS A 313 -76.55 -17.92 48.13
CA LYS A 313 -75.87 -18.06 46.82
C LYS A 313 -75.86 -19.51 46.40
N LEU A 314 -75.88 -19.80 45.09
CA LEU A 314 -75.70 -21.17 44.61
C LEU A 314 -74.26 -21.63 44.89
N VAL A 315 -74.09 -22.85 45.39
CA VAL A 315 -72.77 -23.40 45.76
C VAL A 315 -71.84 -23.49 44.53
N ILE A 316 -72.38 -23.77 43.35
CA ILE A 316 -71.59 -23.83 42.10
C ILE A 316 -70.97 -22.48 41.72
N ASP A 317 -71.64 -21.35 42.02
CA ASP A 317 -71.13 -20.01 41.72
C ASP A 317 -69.98 -19.60 42.68
N VAL A 318 -69.72 -20.40 43.71
CA VAL A 318 -68.66 -20.20 44.71
C VAL A 318 -67.42 -21.07 44.42
N ILE A 319 -67.52 -22.04 43.50
CA ILE A 319 -66.45 -22.96 43.12
C ILE A 319 -65.79 -22.50 41.81
N ARG A 320 -64.47 -22.32 41.79
CA ARG A 320 -63.68 -22.22 40.56
C ARG A 320 -63.35 -23.61 40.07
N TYR A 321 -63.34 -23.82 38.76
CA TYR A 321 -63.05 -25.11 38.16
C TYR A 321 -62.36 -24.97 36.81
N GLU A 322 -61.40 -25.85 36.56
CA GLU A 322 -60.64 -25.98 35.32
C GLU A 322 -60.45 -27.49 35.10
N PRO A 323 -60.74 -28.07 33.93
CA PRO A 323 -61.22 -27.48 32.66
C PRO A 323 -62.77 -27.37 32.55
N PRO A 324 -63.34 -26.63 31.56
CA PRO A 324 -64.77 -26.26 31.55
C PRO A 324 -65.80 -27.41 31.49
N HIS A 325 -65.45 -28.57 30.93
CA HIS A 325 -66.38 -29.70 30.78
C HIS A 325 -66.75 -30.36 32.12
N ILE A 326 -65.96 -30.15 33.17
CA ILE A 326 -66.24 -30.62 34.54
C ILE A 326 -67.53 -30.03 35.14
N LYS A 327 -68.05 -28.93 34.55
CA LYS A 327 -69.27 -28.25 35.00
C LYS A 327 -70.46 -29.20 35.17
N LYS A 328 -70.61 -30.21 34.30
CA LYS A 328 -71.66 -31.24 34.43
C LYS A 328 -71.53 -32.01 35.76
N ALA A 329 -70.35 -32.52 36.08
CA ALA A 329 -70.08 -33.27 37.31
C ALA A 329 -70.28 -32.39 38.56
N LEU A 330 -69.89 -31.11 38.51
CA LEU A 330 -70.15 -30.15 39.59
C LEU A 330 -71.65 -29.84 39.76
N GLN A 331 -72.40 -29.70 38.66
CA GLN A 331 -73.86 -29.53 38.72
C GLN A 331 -74.55 -30.77 39.29
N TYR A 332 -74.07 -31.98 38.98
CA TYR A 332 -74.55 -33.23 39.60
C TYR A 332 -74.26 -33.28 41.10
N ALA A 333 -73.02 -33.01 41.52
CA ALA A 333 -72.61 -33.09 42.92
C ALA A 333 -73.24 -32.01 43.81
N CYS A 334 -73.24 -30.75 43.36
CA CYS A 334 -73.84 -29.65 44.12
C CYS A 334 -75.38 -29.67 44.03
N GLY A 335 -75.91 -29.85 42.82
CA GLY A 335 -77.32 -29.60 42.49
C GLY A 335 -77.73 -28.16 42.78
N ASN A 336 -79.02 -27.96 43.04
CA ASN A 336 -79.58 -26.65 43.45
C ASN A 336 -79.38 -26.40 44.95
N ALA A 337 -78.15 -26.61 45.44
CA ALA A 337 -77.73 -26.32 46.80
C ALA A 337 -77.38 -24.84 46.96
N LEU A 338 -77.87 -24.24 48.03
CA LEU A 338 -77.67 -22.84 48.38
C LEU A 338 -76.77 -22.72 49.62
N VAL A 339 -75.69 -21.94 49.54
CA VAL A 339 -74.90 -21.54 50.71
C VAL A 339 -75.43 -20.23 51.28
N CYS A 340 -75.62 -20.20 52.60
CA CYS A 340 -76.04 -19.03 53.38
C CYS A 340 -74.94 -18.71 54.40
N GLU A 341 -74.82 -17.45 54.84
CA GLU A 341 -73.75 -17.06 55.77
C GLU A 341 -74.03 -17.55 57.21
N ASN A 342 -75.28 -17.48 57.67
CA ASN A 342 -75.69 -17.90 59.02
C ASN A 342 -76.54 -19.18 59.02
N VAL A 343 -76.49 -19.93 60.13
CA VAL A 343 -77.30 -21.15 60.33
C VAL A 343 -78.80 -20.85 60.40
N GLU A 344 -79.17 -19.73 61.01
CA GLU A 344 -80.56 -19.28 61.12
C GLU A 344 -81.15 -18.90 59.76
N ASP A 345 -80.38 -18.18 58.94
CA ASP A 345 -80.73 -17.86 57.55
C ASP A 345 -80.86 -19.13 56.70
N ALA A 346 -79.92 -20.07 56.83
CA ALA A 346 -79.98 -21.35 56.14
C ALA A 346 -81.26 -22.13 56.51
N ARG A 347 -81.61 -22.19 57.81
CA ARG A 347 -82.83 -22.84 58.29
C ARG A 347 -84.10 -22.14 57.80
N ARG A 348 -84.14 -20.81 57.84
CA ARG A 348 -85.27 -19.99 57.36
C ARG A 348 -85.51 -20.20 55.87
N ILE A 349 -84.46 -20.22 55.06
CA ILE A 349 -84.56 -20.43 53.61
C ILE A 349 -84.85 -21.91 53.27
N ALA A 350 -84.42 -22.88 54.09
CA ALA A 350 -84.76 -24.29 53.91
C ALA A 350 -86.25 -24.61 54.10
N PHE A 351 -86.87 -24.04 55.14
CA PHE A 351 -88.20 -24.48 55.62
C PHE A 351 -89.27 -23.38 55.71
N GLY A 352 -88.92 -22.10 55.60
CA GLY A 352 -89.86 -20.97 55.77
C GLY A 352 -90.66 -20.60 54.50
N GLY A 353 -90.32 -21.16 53.35
CA GLY A 353 -91.04 -20.97 52.09
C GLY A 353 -92.08 -22.06 51.80
N PRO A 354 -92.98 -21.87 50.82
CA PRO A 354 -93.93 -22.90 50.38
C PRO A 354 -93.24 -24.12 49.75
N TYR A 355 -91.99 -23.98 49.31
CA TYR A 355 -91.15 -25.06 48.81
C TYR A 355 -89.91 -25.22 49.70
N ARG A 356 -89.48 -26.46 49.92
CA ARG A 356 -88.25 -26.75 50.68
C ARG A 356 -87.01 -26.68 49.80
N HIS A 357 -85.98 -26.00 50.27
CA HIS A 357 -84.71 -25.81 49.55
C HIS A 357 -83.57 -26.59 50.23
N LYS A 358 -82.54 -27.01 49.45
CA LYS A 358 -81.31 -27.61 50.00
C LYS A 358 -80.38 -26.46 50.37
N THR A 359 -80.21 -26.16 51.65
CA THR A 359 -79.36 -25.07 52.12
C THR A 359 -78.22 -25.58 53.00
N VAL A 360 -77.08 -24.92 52.94
CA VAL A 360 -75.92 -25.16 53.81
C VAL A 360 -75.47 -23.84 54.43
N ALA A 361 -75.08 -23.85 55.70
CA ALA A 361 -74.43 -22.71 56.35
C ALA A 361 -72.90 -22.87 56.34
N LEU A 362 -72.16 -21.79 56.63
CA LEU A 362 -70.69 -21.79 56.59
C LEU A 362 -70.04 -22.74 57.60
N ASP A 363 -70.75 -23.09 58.67
CA ASP A 363 -70.36 -24.08 59.69
C ASP A 363 -70.42 -25.54 59.20
N GLY A 364 -71.02 -25.79 58.03
CA GLY A 364 -71.25 -27.14 57.50
C GLY A 364 -72.57 -27.78 57.96
N THR A 365 -73.49 -27.04 58.57
CA THR A 365 -74.86 -27.52 58.83
C THR A 365 -75.65 -27.54 57.52
N LEU A 366 -76.05 -28.73 57.07
CA LEU A 366 -76.77 -28.96 55.80
C LEU A 366 -78.21 -29.39 56.05
N PHE A 367 -79.15 -28.63 55.48
CA PHE A 367 -80.59 -28.92 55.43
C PHE A 367 -80.96 -29.46 54.05
N GLN A 368 -81.60 -30.63 54.00
CA GLN A 368 -82.06 -31.24 52.74
C GLN A 368 -83.55 -30.94 52.47
N LYS A 369 -83.94 -30.99 51.18
CA LYS A 369 -85.37 -30.85 50.76
C LYS A 369 -86.30 -31.88 51.42
N SER A 370 -85.77 -33.07 51.74
CA SER A 370 -86.43 -34.15 52.49
C SER A 370 -86.77 -33.80 53.93
N GLY A 371 -86.17 -32.76 54.51
CA GLY A 371 -86.25 -32.43 55.94
C GLY A 371 -85.10 -33.02 56.79
N VAL A 372 -84.22 -33.84 56.20
CA VAL A 372 -83.04 -34.36 56.90
C VAL A 372 -82.06 -33.20 57.18
N ILE A 373 -81.63 -33.09 58.44
CA ILE A 373 -80.62 -32.14 58.90
C ILE A 373 -79.34 -32.93 59.19
N SER A 374 -78.20 -32.50 58.65
CA SER A 374 -76.91 -33.15 58.89
C SER A 374 -75.83 -32.13 59.29
N GLY A 375 -75.41 -32.19 60.56
CA GLY A 375 -74.27 -31.45 61.12
C GLY A 375 -73.03 -32.33 61.27
N GLY A 376 -71.88 -31.74 61.64
CA GLY A 376 -70.62 -32.46 61.88
C GLY A 376 -69.39 -31.62 61.56
N ALA A 377 -69.16 -30.55 62.34
CA ALA A 377 -68.17 -29.53 62.01
C ALA A 377 -66.69 -29.95 62.21
N SER A 378 -66.40 -30.96 63.04
CA SER A 378 -65.03 -31.47 63.27
C SER A 378 -64.45 -32.13 62.03
N ASP A 379 -65.12 -33.16 61.53
CA ASP A 379 -64.64 -34.01 60.44
C ASP A 379 -64.57 -33.24 59.11
N LEU A 380 -65.45 -32.24 58.96
CA LEU A 380 -65.44 -31.33 57.81
C LEU A 380 -64.24 -30.39 57.81
N LYS A 381 -63.75 -29.96 58.97
CA LYS A 381 -62.52 -29.15 59.07
C LYS A 381 -61.29 -29.99 58.68
N ALA A 382 -61.20 -31.23 59.15
CA ALA A 382 -60.14 -32.15 58.75
C ALA A 382 -60.14 -32.38 57.23
N LYS A 383 -61.31 -32.67 56.63
CA LYS A 383 -61.43 -32.82 55.17
C LYS A 383 -61.19 -31.54 54.38
N ALA A 384 -61.44 -30.36 54.97
CA ALA A 384 -61.17 -29.08 54.33
C ALA A 384 -59.67 -28.73 54.25
N ARG A 385 -58.81 -29.26 55.14
CA ARG A 385 -57.34 -29.05 55.10
C ARG A 385 -56.69 -29.52 53.79
N ARG A 386 -57.26 -30.54 53.13
CA ARG A 386 -56.82 -31.03 51.81
C ARG A 386 -56.81 -29.95 50.71
N TRP A 387 -57.61 -28.89 50.85
CA TRP A 387 -57.60 -27.75 49.93
C TRP A 387 -56.35 -26.85 50.11
N ASP A 388 -55.79 -26.81 51.32
CA ASP A 388 -54.61 -26.02 51.65
C ASP A 388 -53.31 -26.80 51.38
N GLU A 389 -53.29 -28.11 51.64
CA GLU A 389 -52.19 -29.03 51.24
C GLU A 389 -51.88 -28.93 49.74
N LYS A 390 -52.92 -28.99 48.90
CA LYS A 390 -52.84 -28.79 47.44
C LYS A 390 -52.23 -27.44 47.03
N ALA A 391 -52.32 -26.41 47.86
CA ALA A 391 -51.68 -25.12 47.60
C ALA A 391 -50.17 -25.16 47.90
N VAL A 392 -49.75 -25.90 48.93
CA VAL A 392 -48.34 -26.14 49.26
C VAL A 392 -47.66 -26.96 48.17
N ASP A 393 -48.29 -28.02 47.67
CA ASP A 393 -47.68 -28.89 46.65
C ASP A 393 -47.47 -28.15 45.32
N LYS A 394 -48.40 -27.26 44.93
CA LYS A 394 -48.19 -26.34 43.78
C LYS A 394 -46.98 -25.41 43.96
N LEU A 395 -46.61 -25.05 45.19
CA LEU A 395 -45.41 -24.27 45.49
C LEU A 395 -44.15 -25.15 45.46
N LYS A 396 -44.21 -26.40 45.92
CA LYS A 396 -43.13 -27.39 45.79
C LYS A 396 -42.79 -27.66 44.32
N ASP A 397 -43.77 -27.97 43.48
CA ASP A 397 -43.60 -28.19 42.04
C ASP A 397 -42.93 -27.00 41.34
N ARG A 398 -43.31 -25.78 41.73
CA ARG A 398 -42.74 -24.55 41.18
C ARG A 398 -41.30 -24.36 41.62
N LYS A 399 -40.99 -24.62 42.89
CA LYS A 399 -39.62 -24.61 43.41
C LYS A 399 -38.75 -25.63 42.70
N GLU A 400 -39.22 -26.87 42.53
CA GLU A 400 -38.43 -27.93 41.88
C GLU A 400 -38.05 -27.54 40.44
N LYS A 401 -39.02 -27.07 39.64
CA LYS A 401 -38.78 -26.54 38.28
C LYS A 401 -37.72 -25.44 38.26
N LEU A 402 -37.83 -24.44 39.13
CA LEU A 402 -36.83 -23.36 39.24
C LEU A 402 -35.45 -23.89 39.66
N THR A 403 -35.38 -24.89 40.54
CA THR A 403 -34.09 -25.50 40.93
C THR A 403 -33.44 -26.27 39.78
N ASP A 404 -34.22 -26.90 38.90
CA ASP A 404 -33.69 -27.61 37.73
C ASP A 404 -33.21 -26.67 36.63
N GLU A 405 -33.94 -25.58 36.38
CA GLU A 405 -33.47 -24.48 35.52
C GLU A 405 -32.15 -23.88 36.04
N LEU A 406 -32.03 -23.67 37.36
CA LEU A 406 -30.80 -23.21 38.00
C LEU A 406 -29.65 -24.23 37.87
N LYS A 407 -29.92 -25.53 38.06
CA LYS A 407 -28.93 -26.61 37.83
C LYS A 407 -28.45 -26.64 36.39
N GLU A 408 -29.32 -26.37 35.40
CA GLU A 408 -28.93 -26.32 33.99
C GLU A 408 -28.02 -25.12 33.69
N GLN A 409 -28.36 -23.93 34.18
CA GLN A 409 -27.49 -22.74 34.08
C GLN A 409 -26.14 -22.95 34.79
N MET A 410 -26.13 -23.67 35.93
CA MET A 410 -24.91 -24.03 36.65
C MET A 410 -24.04 -25.04 35.90
N LYS A 411 -24.61 -25.99 35.13
CA LYS A 411 -23.83 -26.83 34.20
C LYS A 411 -23.17 -25.98 33.11
N ALA A 412 -23.85 -24.95 32.61
CA ALA A 412 -23.30 -24.01 31.64
C ALA A 412 -22.16 -23.12 32.19
N LYS A 413 -22.05 -22.94 33.53
CA LYS A 413 -20.95 -22.24 34.20
C LYS A 413 -19.57 -22.86 33.93
N ARG A 414 -19.49 -24.14 33.54
CA ARG A 414 -18.25 -24.79 33.08
C ARG A 414 -17.59 -24.05 31.89
N LYS A 415 -18.36 -23.27 31.11
CA LYS A 415 -17.86 -22.41 30.01
C LYS A 415 -17.10 -21.17 30.49
N GLU A 416 -17.04 -20.90 31.80
CA GLU A 416 -16.15 -19.87 32.36
C GLU A 416 -14.66 -20.25 32.14
N ALA A 417 -14.32 -21.55 32.14
CA ALA A 417 -12.97 -22.01 31.81
C ALA A 417 -12.58 -21.68 30.36
N GLU A 418 -13.53 -21.82 29.42
CA GLU A 418 -13.36 -21.43 28.00
C GLU A 418 -13.10 -19.91 27.89
N LEU A 419 -13.83 -19.08 28.66
CA LEU A 419 -13.61 -17.63 28.70
C LEU A 419 -12.19 -17.28 29.17
N ARG A 420 -11.70 -17.90 30.25
CA ARG A 420 -10.33 -17.71 30.75
C ARG A 420 -9.28 -18.17 29.72
N GLN A 421 -9.53 -19.26 29.02
CA GLN A 421 -8.66 -19.77 27.95
C GLN A 421 -8.59 -18.79 26.76
N VAL A 422 -9.72 -18.32 26.26
CA VAL A 422 -9.79 -17.32 25.16
C VAL A 422 -9.15 -15.99 25.58
N GLN A 423 -9.32 -15.57 26.83
CA GLN A 423 -8.67 -14.37 27.38
C GLN A 423 -7.13 -14.52 27.42
N SER A 424 -6.63 -15.67 27.86
CA SER A 424 -5.19 -16.00 27.83
C SER A 424 -4.63 -16.01 26.39
N GLN A 425 -5.35 -16.63 25.44
CA GLN A 425 -4.98 -16.65 24.03
C GLN A 425 -4.94 -15.24 23.41
N ALA A 426 -5.93 -14.39 23.71
CA ALA A 426 -5.96 -13.00 23.26
C ALA A 426 -4.77 -12.19 23.84
N HIS A 427 -4.43 -12.38 25.11
CA HIS A 427 -3.28 -11.74 25.75
C HIS A 427 -1.95 -12.20 25.12
N GLY A 428 -1.77 -13.51 24.90
CA GLY A 428 -0.58 -14.06 24.23
C GLY A 428 -0.45 -13.65 22.76
N LEU A 429 -1.55 -13.38 22.05
CA LEU A 429 -1.53 -12.74 20.72
C LEU A 429 -1.14 -11.26 20.82
N GLN A 430 -1.65 -10.53 21.81
CA GLN A 430 -1.35 -9.11 22.02
C GLN A 430 0.14 -8.87 22.34
N MET A 431 0.75 -9.71 23.17
CA MET A 431 2.20 -9.63 23.44
C MET A 431 3.03 -9.93 22.18
N ARG A 432 2.67 -10.98 21.40
CA ARG A 432 3.33 -11.29 20.12
C ARG A 432 3.16 -10.19 19.06
N LEU A 433 2.05 -9.45 19.09
CA LEU A 433 1.86 -8.27 18.25
C LEU A 433 2.81 -7.14 18.69
N LYS A 434 2.92 -6.85 19.99
CA LYS A 434 3.79 -5.81 20.54
C LYS A 434 5.26 -6.01 20.13
N TYR A 435 5.78 -7.24 20.22
CA TYR A 435 7.13 -7.57 19.71
C TYR A 435 7.26 -7.34 18.19
N SER A 436 6.26 -7.77 17.41
CA SER A 436 6.26 -7.57 15.95
C SER A 436 6.19 -6.10 15.53
N GLN A 437 5.49 -5.27 16.31
CA GLN A 437 5.41 -3.83 16.10
C GLN A 437 6.74 -3.15 16.46
N SER A 438 7.37 -3.53 17.56
CA SER A 438 8.68 -3.00 17.95
C SER A 438 9.77 -3.33 16.94
N ASP A 439 9.78 -4.54 16.38
CA ASP A 439 10.71 -4.95 15.31
C ASP A 439 10.49 -4.16 14.00
N LEU A 440 9.22 -3.94 13.62
CA LEU A 440 8.85 -3.08 12.49
C LEU A 440 9.27 -1.62 12.73
N GLU A 441 9.09 -1.10 13.95
CA GLU A 441 9.50 0.26 14.32
C GLU A 441 11.02 0.43 14.37
N GLN A 442 11.78 -0.54 14.89
CA GLN A 442 13.25 -0.54 14.84
C GLN A 442 13.76 -0.56 13.41
N THR A 443 13.16 -1.39 12.55
CA THR A 443 13.49 -1.44 11.12
C THR A 443 13.18 -0.10 10.43
N LYS A 444 12.02 0.50 10.75
CA LYS A 444 11.61 1.81 10.23
C LYS A 444 12.49 2.95 10.75
N THR A 445 12.87 2.97 12.02
CA THR A 445 13.74 4.00 12.59
C THR A 445 15.17 3.90 12.10
N ARG A 446 15.73 2.69 11.93
CA ARG A 446 17.05 2.53 11.27
C ARG A 446 17.06 3.09 9.84
N HIS A 447 15.99 2.85 9.08
CA HIS A 447 15.84 3.44 7.74
C HIS A 447 15.65 4.96 7.80
N LEU A 448 14.83 5.47 8.73
CA LEU A 448 14.63 6.92 8.91
C LEU A 448 15.90 7.63 9.40
N SER A 449 16.71 7.01 10.25
CA SER A 449 17.97 7.60 10.73
C SER A 449 19.03 7.69 9.64
N LEU A 450 19.13 6.67 8.77
CA LEU A 450 20.01 6.72 7.59
C LEU A 450 19.57 7.83 6.62
N ASN A 451 18.29 7.85 6.24
CA ASN A 451 17.75 8.89 5.37
C ASN A 451 17.82 10.30 6.00
N MET A 452 17.66 10.43 7.32
CA MET A 452 17.86 11.70 8.03
C MET A 452 19.32 12.13 8.05
N GLN A 453 20.26 11.19 8.16
CA GLN A 453 21.69 11.49 8.12
C GLN A 453 22.16 11.89 6.71
N GLU A 454 21.62 11.27 5.66
CA GLU A 454 21.80 11.70 4.27
C GLU A 454 21.17 13.07 4.02
N LYS A 455 19.91 13.26 4.42
CA LYS A 455 19.23 14.55 4.31
C LYS A 455 19.99 15.66 5.04
N SER A 456 20.48 15.41 6.26
CA SER A 456 21.26 16.38 7.05
C SER A 456 22.58 16.77 6.37
N LYS A 457 23.27 15.82 5.73
CA LYS A 457 24.45 16.11 4.91
C LYS A 457 24.08 17.03 3.74
N LEU A 458 23.05 16.66 2.97
CA LEU A 458 22.56 17.45 1.83
C LEU A 458 22.07 18.85 2.25
N GLU A 459 21.39 18.99 3.39
CA GLU A 459 20.99 20.29 3.95
C GLU A 459 22.22 21.12 4.36
N SER A 460 23.27 20.50 4.93
CA SER A 460 24.52 21.20 5.25
C SER A 460 25.29 21.65 4.00
N GLU A 461 25.26 20.84 2.94
CA GLU A 461 25.85 21.16 1.65
C GLU A 461 25.07 22.30 0.97
N LEU A 462 23.74 22.22 0.93
CA LEU A 462 22.86 23.30 0.48
C LEU A 462 23.11 24.61 1.22
N ALA A 463 23.15 24.62 2.55
CA ALA A 463 23.44 25.83 3.33
C ALA A 463 24.84 26.41 3.03
N ASN A 464 25.82 25.56 2.69
CA ASN A 464 27.14 26.01 2.24
C ASN A 464 27.10 26.59 0.81
N PHE A 465 26.29 26.03 -0.09
CA PHE A 465 26.07 26.58 -1.44
C PHE A 465 25.28 27.89 -1.41
N GLU A 466 24.22 28.00 -0.59
CA GLU A 466 23.44 29.23 -0.38
C GLU A 466 24.31 30.37 0.15
N LYS A 467 25.20 30.11 1.11
CA LYS A 467 26.18 31.11 1.57
C LYS A 467 27.11 31.59 0.46
N ARG A 468 27.59 30.67 -0.40
CA ARG A 468 28.42 31.02 -1.57
C ARG A 468 27.63 31.84 -2.60
N LEU A 469 26.38 31.49 -2.84
CA LEU A 469 25.46 32.24 -3.71
C LEU A 469 25.13 33.63 -3.18
N CYS A 470 24.95 33.79 -1.85
CA CYS A 470 24.73 35.08 -1.23
C CYS A 470 25.96 36.01 -1.39
N LEU A 471 27.15 35.51 -1.05
CA LEU A 471 28.42 36.22 -1.28
C LEU A 471 28.63 36.58 -2.76
N SER A 472 28.24 35.69 -3.69
CA SER A 472 28.28 35.96 -5.13
C SER A 472 27.29 37.06 -5.54
N ARG A 473 26.07 37.08 -4.99
CA ARG A 473 25.09 38.14 -5.23
C ARG A 473 25.57 39.50 -4.72
N GLU A 474 26.07 39.57 -3.48
CA GLU A 474 26.66 40.80 -2.91
C GLU A 474 27.83 41.30 -3.78
N LEU A 475 28.74 40.41 -4.20
CA LEU A 475 29.80 40.74 -5.15
C LEU A 475 29.25 41.34 -6.45
N THR A 476 28.26 40.72 -7.08
CA THR A 476 27.67 41.26 -8.32
C THR A 476 26.95 42.60 -8.13
N GLN A 477 26.39 42.86 -6.94
CA GLN A 477 25.70 44.11 -6.62
C GLN A 477 26.70 45.26 -6.40
N LEU A 478 27.74 45.03 -5.59
CA LEU A 478 28.89 45.94 -5.46
C LEU A 478 29.54 46.23 -6.81
N GLN A 479 29.66 45.21 -7.68
CA GLN A 479 30.24 45.38 -9.00
C GLN A 479 29.35 46.23 -9.94
N LYS A 480 28.02 46.14 -9.82
CA LYS A 480 27.08 47.05 -10.52
C LYS A 480 27.24 48.49 -10.03
N GLU A 481 27.29 48.71 -8.71
CA GLU A 481 27.49 50.05 -8.12
C GLU A 481 28.80 50.70 -8.56
N VAL A 482 29.90 49.94 -8.55
CA VAL A 482 31.19 50.35 -9.11
C VAL A 482 31.02 50.79 -10.56
N THR A 483 30.43 49.94 -11.43
CA THR A 483 30.23 50.34 -12.84
C THR A 483 29.36 51.59 -13.03
N ALA A 484 28.38 51.83 -12.15
CA ALA A 484 27.50 52.98 -12.21
C ALA A 484 28.13 54.29 -11.70
N ILE A 485 29.03 54.21 -10.72
CA ILE A 485 29.87 55.36 -10.30
C ILE A 485 30.80 55.78 -11.43
N GLU A 486 31.25 54.82 -12.22
CA GLU A 486 32.29 55.04 -13.21
C GLU A 486 31.77 55.44 -14.59
N THR A 487 30.56 55.04 -14.98
CA THR A 487 29.88 55.65 -16.13
C THR A 487 29.64 57.14 -15.86
N LYS A 488 29.25 57.52 -14.63
CA LYS A 488 29.17 58.93 -14.21
C LYS A 488 30.53 59.63 -14.26
N LEU A 489 31.61 58.96 -13.85
CA LEU A 489 32.97 59.52 -13.94
C LEU A 489 33.40 59.77 -15.39
N GLU A 490 33.14 58.81 -16.28
CA GLU A 490 33.50 58.92 -17.70
C GLU A 490 32.65 59.94 -18.44
N GLN A 491 31.35 60.03 -18.12
CA GLN A 491 30.49 61.11 -18.59
C GLN A 491 31.03 62.48 -18.18
N LYS A 492 31.49 62.65 -16.93
CA LYS A 492 32.13 63.90 -16.47
C LYS A 492 33.49 64.17 -17.11
N ARG A 493 34.23 63.14 -17.55
CA ARG A 493 35.46 63.30 -18.36
C ARG A 493 35.12 63.79 -19.78
N SER A 494 34.10 63.19 -20.41
CA SER A 494 33.52 63.62 -21.69
C SER A 494 33.03 65.06 -21.64
N ASP A 495 32.16 65.42 -20.69
CA ASP A 495 31.62 66.78 -20.50
C ASP A 495 32.76 67.81 -20.44
N ARG A 496 33.84 67.50 -19.70
CA ARG A 496 35.02 68.34 -19.56
C ARG A 496 35.83 68.43 -20.86
N HIS A 497 36.01 67.33 -21.58
CA HIS A 497 36.74 67.33 -22.86
C HIS A 497 35.98 68.16 -23.91
N ASN A 498 34.67 67.94 -24.05
CA ASN A 498 33.80 68.69 -24.96
C ASN A 498 33.79 70.19 -24.63
N LEU A 499 33.78 70.55 -23.34
CA LEU A 499 33.87 71.95 -22.90
C LEU A 499 35.23 72.58 -23.28
N LEU A 500 36.34 71.87 -23.07
CA LEU A 500 37.68 72.34 -23.44
C LEU A 500 37.84 72.46 -24.96
N GLN A 501 37.29 71.53 -25.73
CA GLN A 501 37.26 71.57 -27.19
C GLN A 501 36.39 72.73 -27.71
N ALA A 502 35.23 72.99 -27.10
CA ALA A 502 34.40 74.14 -27.43
C ALA A 502 35.12 75.47 -27.16
N CYS A 503 35.81 75.61 -26.02
CA CYS A 503 36.64 76.77 -25.74
C CYS A 503 37.81 76.93 -26.73
N LYS A 504 38.39 75.82 -27.23
CA LYS A 504 39.40 75.87 -28.30
C LYS A 504 38.81 76.34 -29.64
N MET A 505 37.66 75.81 -30.05
CA MET A 505 36.98 76.19 -31.31
C MET A 505 36.52 77.65 -31.31
N GLN A 506 36.29 78.24 -30.13
CA GLN A 506 35.89 79.65 -29.95
C GLN A 506 37.09 80.58 -29.61
N ASP A 507 38.32 80.06 -29.66
CA ASP A 507 39.58 80.76 -29.36
C ASP A 507 39.62 81.44 -27.95
N ILE A 508 38.89 80.85 -26.99
CA ILE A 508 38.79 81.35 -25.62
C ILE A 508 40.00 80.88 -24.82
N ARG A 509 40.94 81.80 -24.54
CA ARG A 509 42.12 81.52 -23.71
C ARG A 509 41.76 81.31 -22.24
N LEU A 510 41.72 80.06 -21.80
CA LEU A 510 41.51 79.67 -20.41
C LEU A 510 42.83 79.60 -19.61
N PRO A 511 42.89 80.11 -18.36
CA PRO A 511 44.06 79.97 -17.49
C PRO A 511 44.13 78.55 -16.88
N LEU A 512 44.87 77.65 -17.54
CA LEU A 512 45.10 76.28 -17.07
C LEU A 512 46.17 76.24 -15.98
N ARG A 513 45.97 75.40 -14.94
CA ARG A 513 46.98 75.16 -13.88
C ARG A 513 48.15 74.27 -14.33
N SER A 514 47.98 73.52 -15.42
CA SER A 514 48.98 72.62 -16.02
C SER A 514 48.49 72.15 -17.39
N GLY A 515 49.39 72.03 -18.37
CA GLY A 515 49.05 71.64 -19.75
C GLY A 515 48.70 72.83 -20.66
N THR A 516 48.53 72.54 -21.95
CA THR A 516 48.38 73.51 -23.04
C THR A 516 47.10 73.23 -23.84
N MET A 517 46.52 74.25 -24.49
CA MET A 517 45.31 74.06 -25.31
C MET A 517 45.54 73.21 -26.58
N ASP A 518 46.79 72.89 -26.94
CA ASP A 518 47.13 72.02 -28.06
C ASP A 518 47.08 70.52 -27.75
N ASP A 519 47.15 70.17 -26.48
CA ASP A 519 47.07 68.80 -25.95
C ASP A 519 45.66 68.16 -26.14
N ILE A 520 44.67 68.92 -26.64
CA ILE A 520 43.26 68.51 -26.83
C ILE A 520 43.04 67.86 -28.22
N SER A 521 44.04 67.86 -29.10
CA SER A 521 43.89 67.53 -30.53
C SER A 521 43.95 66.04 -30.90
N GLN A 522 44.05 65.13 -29.93
CA GLN A 522 44.04 63.67 -30.17
C GLN A 522 43.00 62.98 -29.29
N GLU A 523 42.28 62.02 -29.88
CA GLU A 523 41.58 60.98 -29.12
C GLU A 523 42.63 60.07 -28.46
N GLU A 524 43.18 60.49 -27.31
CA GLU A 524 43.97 59.61 -26.45
C GLU A 524 43.05 58.52 -25.86
N VAL A 525 42.84 57.45 -26.65
CA VAL A 525 42.63 56.13 -26.07
C VAL A 525 43.89 55.82 -25.26
N CYS A 526 43.83 55.95 -23.94
CA CYS A 526 44.96 55.63 -23.05
C CYS A 526 45.34 54.15 -23.10
N SER A 527 46.11 53.78 -24.12
CA SER A 527 46.92 52.57 -24.27
C SER A 527 48.33 52.85 -23.75
N PHE A 528 48.51 52.74 -22.43
CA PHE A 528 49.84 52.59 -21.87
C PHE A 528 50.37 51.20 -22.22
N GLU A 529 51.20 51.11 -23.25
CA GLU A 529 52.10 49.97 -23.44
C GLU A 529 53.33 50.12 -22.52
N ASN A 530 53.86 48.99 -22.06
CA ASN A 530 55.03 48.96 -21.19
C ASN A 530 56.32 49.09 -22.01
N SER A 531 57.22 49.98 -21.61
CA SER A 531 58.64 49.87 -21.91
C SER A 531 59.46 50.08 -20.64
N GLU A 532 60.17 49.03 -20.21
CA GLU A 532 61.12 49.11 -19.10
C GLU A 532 62.47 49.62 -19.60
N SER A 533 62.90 50.81 -19.19
CA SER A 533 64.32 51.18 -19.18
C SER A 533 64.62 52.45 -18.39
N GLY A 534 65.61 52.38 -17.50
CA GLY A 534 66.59 53.46 -17.30
C GLY A 534 66.18 54.77 -16.61
N SER A 535 66.42 54.83 -15.30
CA SER A 535 67.07 55.97 -14.60
C SER A 535 67.07 57.38 -15.24
N SER A 536 66.42 58.37 -14.59
CA SER A 536 66.92 59.78 -14.51
C SER A 536 66.04 60.78 -13.72
N VAL A 537 64.79 60.47 -13.37
CA VAL A 537 63.82 61.50 -12.89
C VAL A 537 63.55 61.51 -11.37
N PRO A 538 64.57 61.66 -10.51
CA PRO A 538 64.33 62.30 -9.20
C PRO A 538 65.39 63.34 -8.80
N ARG A 539 66.08 64.00 -9.74
CA ARG A 539 67.11 65.03 -9.42
C ARG A 539 66.67 66.49 -9.63
N LEU A 540 65.80 66.79 -10.61
CA LEU A 540 65.38 68.18 -10.87
C LEU A 540 64.31 68.72 -9.90
N LEU A 541 63.35 67.90 -9.45
CA LEU A 541 62.33 68.33 -8.48
C LEU A 541 62.83 68.46 -7.03
N ALA A 542 64.02 67.91 -6.72
CA ALA A 542 64.58 67.97 -5.37
C ALA A 542 65.17 69.36 -5.04
N LEU A 543 65.63 70.10 -6.05
CA LEU A 543 66.31 71.40 -5.88
C LEU A 543 65.35 72.59 -5.70
N THR A 544 64.12 72.49 -6.22
CA THR A 544 63.11 73.57 -6.19
C THR A 544 62.20 73.56 -4.96
N LEU A 545 62.31 72.56 -4.08
CA LEU A 545 61.44 72.40 -2.90
C LEU A 545 62.16 72.54 -1.54
N SER A 546 63.42 72.98 -1.53
CA SER A 546 64.22 73.21 -0.32
C SER A 546 63.88 74.50 0.47
N LYS A 547 62.84 75.23 0.07
CA LYS A 547 62.42 76.51 0.67
C LYS A 547 61.02 76.51 1.32
N LEU A 548 60.47 75.34 1.63
CA LEU A 548 59.19 75.21 2.35
C LEU A 548 59.32 74.29 3.58
N PRO A 549 58.59 74.57 4.69
CA PRO A 549 58.78 73.86 5.97
C PRO A 549 58.50 72.35 5.86
N HIS A 550 59.47 71.55 6.30
CA HIS A 550 59.74 70.20 5.78
C HIS A 550 58.85 69.03 6.26
N ILE A 551 57.84 69.28 7.11
CA ILE A 551 57.12 68.21 7.83
C ILE A 551 55.74 67.86 7.22
N SER A 552 55.09 68.81 6.54
CA SER A 552 53.76 68.58 5.91
C SER A 552 53.87 68.03 4.49
N ALA A 553 54.75 68.58 3.66
CA ALA A 553 54.86 68.25 2.24
C ALA A 553 55.24 66.78 1.98
N SER A 554 56.21 66.24 2.74
CA SER A 554 56.70 64.86 2.60
C SER A 554 55.66 63.80 2.99
N ARG A 555 54.78 64.11 3.96
CA ARG A 555 53.64 63.27 4.36
C ARG A 555 52.56 63.25 3.28
N LEU A 556 52.17 64.45 2.80
CA LEU A 556 51.25 64.64 1.67
C LEU A 556 51.75 63.97 0.38
N HIS A 557 53.07 63.96 0.12
CA HIS A 557 53.63 63.35 -1.09
C HIS A 557 53.60 61.81 -1.04
N LYS A 558 53.80 61.20 0.13
CA LYS A 558 53.62 59.75 0.34
C LYS A 558 52.16 59.34 0.19
N GLU A 559 51.23 60.07 0.82
CA GLU A 559 49.79 59.83 0.65
C GLU A 559 49.35 60.01 -0.79
N SER A 560 49.80 61.07 -1.47
CA SER A 560 49.44 61.33 -2.87
C SER A 560 49.98 60.26 -3.82
N CYS A 561 51.22 59.80 -3.63
CA CYS A 561 51.80 58.72 -4.44
C CYS A 561 51.09 57.37 -4.20
N CYS A 562 50.80 57.02 -2.93
CA CYS A 562 49.97 55.86 -2.61
C CYS A 562 48.58 55.96 -3.23
N ARG A 563 47.92 57.12 -3.14
CA ARG A 563 46.58 57.38 -3.70
C ARG A 563 46.57 57.33 -5.23
N LEU A 564 47.66 57.72 -5.90
CA LEU A 564 47.82 57.57 -7.35
C LEU A 564 48.03 56.10 -7.75
N ARG A 565 48.93 55.38 -7.06
CA ARG A 565 49.16 53.93 -7.27
C ARG A 565 47.90 53.10 -7.02
N TYR A 566 47.11 53.45 -6.01
CA TYR A 566 45.85 52.77 -5.71
C TYR A 566 44.81 53.02 -6.80
N LYS A 567 44.72 54.25 -7.33
CA LYS A 567 43.85 54.59 -8.47
C LYS A 567 44.24 53.84 -9.75
N THR A 568 45.52 53.82 -10.12
CA THR A 568 45.97 53.11 -11.34
C THR A 568 45.79 51.60 -11.20
N PHE A 569 46.05 51.02 -10.03
CA PHE A 569 45.77 49.61 -9.75
C PHE A 569 44.28 49.30 -9.82
N PHE A 570 43.41 50.17 -9.28
CA PHE A 570 41.96 50.01 -9.34
C PHE A 570 41.41 50.13 -10.77
N GLU A 571 41.85 51.13 -11.56
CA GLU A 571 41.47 51.27 -12.97
C GLU A 571 41.97 50.07 -13.80
N ALA A 572 43.17 49.55 -13.54
CA ALA A 572 43.69 48.34 -14.17
C ALA A 572 42.90 47.08 -13.76
N ALA A 573 42.58 46.93 -12.47
CA ALA A 573 41.76 45.84 -11.96
C ALA A 573 40.36 45.85 -12.58
N ARG A 574 39.73 47.03 -12.74
CA ARG A 574 38.47 47.13 -13.48
C ARG A 574 38.63 46.83 -14.96
N LYS A 575 39.62 47.39 -15.67
CA LYS A 575 39.83 47.08 -17.10
C LYS A 575 39.95 45.56 -17.30
N ARG A 576 40.66 44.86 -16.39
CA ARG A 576 40.74 43.39 -16.33
C ARG A 576 39.38 42.74 -16.05
N ALA A 577 38.64 43.19 -15.02
CA ALA A 577 37.32 42.65 -14.68
C ALA A 577 36.27 42.84 -15.80
N LYS A 578 36.27 43.99 -16.48
CA LYS A 578 35.38 44.25 -17.64
C LYS A 578 35.74 43.34 -18.82
N LYS A 579 37.03 43.20 -19.15
CA LYS A 579 37.50 42.27 -20.19
C LYS A 579 37.15 40.82 -19.86
N ALA A 580 37.36 40.40 -18.61
CA ALA A 580 37.00 39.06 -18.14
C ALA A 580 35.48 38.81 -18.19
N LYS A 581 34.66 39.80 -17.79
CA LYS A 581 33.20 39.70 -17.90
C LYS A 581 32.75 39.61 -19.35
N GLN A 582 33.28 40.44 -20.25
CA GLN A 582 32.94 40.37 -21.68
C GLN A 582 33.29 39.00 -22.29
N ALA A 583 34.48 38.47 -21.98
CA ALA A 583 34.87 37.13 -22.40
C ALA A 583 33.96 36.03 -21.80
N PHE A 584 33.56 36.17 -20.53
CA PHE A 584 32.62 35.24 -19.89
C PHE A 584 31.23 35.27 -20.55
N GLU A 585 30.64 36.44 -20.79
CA GLU A 585 29.33 36.55 -21.45
C GLU A 585 29.38 35.99 -22.89
N GLN A 586 30.49 36.20 -23.61
CA GLN A 586 30.68 35.61 -24.95
C GLN A 586 30.72 34.07 -24.87
N ILE A 587 31.52 33.50 -23.97
CA ILE A 587 31.61 32.04 -23.77
C ILE A 587 30.27 31.47 -23.27
N LYS A 588 29.58 32.17 -22.37
CA LYS A 588 28.24 31.82 -21.87
C LYS A 588 27.27 31.71 -23.04
N LYS A 589 27.21 32.73 -23.90
CA LYS A 589 26.35 32.75 -25.08
C LYS A 589 26.70 31.62 -26.05
N GLU A 590 27.98 31.46 -26.41
CA GLU A 590 28.38 30.38 -27.32
C GLU A 590 28.06 28.97 -26.77
N ARG A 591 28.12 28.78 -25.45
CA ARG A 591 27.74 27.52 -24.79
C ARG A 591 26.22 27.32 -24.80
N PHE A 592 25.45 28.37 -24.52
CA PHE A 592 23.98 28.38 -24.54
C PHE A 592 23.45 28.08 -25.94
N ASP A 593 23.87 28.84 -26.94
CA ASP A 593 23.42 28.72 -28.33
C ASP A 593 23.69 27.31 -28.89
N ARG A 594 24.89 26.74 -28.63
CA ARG A 594 25.25 25.37 -29.05
C ARG A 594 24.48 24.28 -28.29
N PHE A 595 24.16 24.50 -27.02
CA PHE A 595 23.40 23.54 -26.23
C PHE A 595 21.94 23.51 -26.70
N ASN A 596 21.29 24.67 -26.79
CA ASN A 596 19.87 24.77 -27.14
C ASN A 596 19.61 24.29 -28.58
N ALA A 597 20.47 24.62 -29.55
CA ALA A 597 20.32 24.14 -30.92
C ALA A 597 20.29 22.60 -31.03
N CYS A 598 21.09 21.91 -30.21
CA CYS A 598 21.06 20.45 -30.10
C CYS A 598 19.81 19.98 -29.32
N PHE A 599 19.56 20.59 -28.15
CA PHE A 599 18.52 20.18 -27.24
C PHE A 599 17.10 20.31 -27.84
N GLU A 600 16.79 21.44 -28.47
CA GLU A 600 15.49 21.69 -29.10
C GLU A 600 15.23 20.69 -30.24
N SER A 601 16.21 20.44 -31.11
CA SER A 601 16.11 19.44 -32.17
C SER A 601 15.84 18.03 -31.65
N VAL A 602 16.55 17.61 -30.59
CA VAL A 602 16.33 16.29 -29.96
C VAL A 602 14.98 16.24 -29.25
N ALA A 603 14.57 17.31 -28.56
CA ALA A 603 13.30 17.39 -27.83
C ALA A 603 12.07 17.46 -28.76
N THR A 604 12.20 17.94 -29.99
CA THR A 604 11.15 17.83 -31.03
C THR A 604 11.08 16.40 -31.58
N ASN A 605 12.21 15.82 -31.99
CA ASN A 605 12.23 14.54 -32.69
C ASN A 605 11.93 13.32 -31.79
N ILE A 606 12.18 13.41 -30.48
CA ILE A 606 12.02 12.29 -29.54
C ILE A 606 10.59 11.74 -29.46
N ASP A 607 9.57 12.60 -29.52
CA ASP A 607 8.17 12.18 -29.36
C ASP A 607 7.68 11.39 -30.58
N GLU A 608 8.02 11.85 -31.78
CA GLU A 608 7.74 11.15 -33.03
C GLU A 608 8.45 9.79 -33.10
N ILE A 609 9.74 9.76 -32.76
CA ILE A 609 10.54 8.52 -32.69
C ILE A 609 9.97 7.54 -31.68
N TYR A 610 9.54 7.99 -30.49
CA TYR A 610 8.98 7.12 -29.46
C TYR A 610 7.60 6.54 -29.87
N LYS A 611 6.77 7.34 -30.55
CA LYS A 611 5.51 6.88 -31.16
C LYS A 611 5.73 5.85 -32.26
N ALA A 612 6.71 6.08 -33.14
CA ALA A 612 7.09 5.14 -34.20
C ALA A 612 7.62 3.81 -33.62
N LEU A 613 8.55 3.89 -32.66
CA LEU A 613 9.19 2.72 -32.03
C LEU A 613 8.19 1.85 -31.24
N SER A 614 7.22 2.47 -30.56
CA SER A 614 6.16 1.77 -29.84
C SER A 614 5.00 1.29 -30.74
N ARG A 615 4.95 1.77 -31.99
CA ARG A 615 3.84 1.65 -32.95
C ARG A 615 2.48 1.99 -32.32
N ASN A 616 2.42 3.09 -31.56
CA ASN A 616 1.21 3.52 -30.88
C ASN A 616 1.14 5.05 -30.71
N SER A 617 0.05 5.67 -31.18
CA SER A 617 -0.16 7.12 -31.12
C SER A 617 -0.43 7.68 -29.72
N SER A 618 -0.79 6.82 -28.76
CA SER A 618 -0.99 7.19 -27.34
C SER A 618 0.31 7.20 -26.53
N ALA A 619 1.43 6.76 -27.10
CA ALA A 619 2.73 6.92 -26.48
C ALA A 619 3.18 8.39 -26.56
N GLN A 620 3.84 8.88 -25.51
CA GLN A 620 4.38 10.25 -25.47
C GLN A 620 5.75 10.27 -24.81
N ALA A 621 6.67 11.08 -25.31
CA ALA A 621 7.99 11.29 -24.70
C ALA A 621 8.32 12.78 -24.63
N PHE A 622 8.84 13.22 -23.49
CA PHE A 622 9.15 14.63 -23.24
C PHE A 622 10.54 14.77 -22.60
N LEU A 623 11.36 15.65 -23.18
CA LEU A 623 12.57 16.17 -22.56
C LEU A 623 12.35 17.65 -22.18
N GLY A 624 12.72 18.02 -20.95
CA GLY A 624 12.73 19.41 -20.51
C GLY A 624 13.96 19.70 -19.63
N PRO A 625 14.62 20.86 -19.78
CA PRO A 625 15.67 21.28 -18.86
C PRO A 625 15.05 21.72 -17.53
N GLU A 626 15.74 21.52 -16.42
CA GLU A 626 15.28 22.02 -15.10
C GLU A 626 15.36 23.55 -15.00
N ASN A 627 16.31 24.16 -15.71
CA ASN A 627 16.58 25.58 -15.69
C ASN A 627 16.78 26.09 -17.13
N PRO A 628 15.84 26.89 -17.68
CA PRO A 628 15.93 27.34 -19.07
C PRO A 628 16.95 28.46 -19.30
N GLU A 629 17.45 29.13 -18.25
CA GLU A 629 18.43 30.23 -18.37
C GLU A 629 19.87 29.71 -18.52
N GLU A 630 20.23 28.65 -17.80
CA GLU A 630 21.56 28.02 -17.83
C GLU A 630 21.46 26.48 -17.86
N PRO A 631 20.81 25.88 -18.89
CA PRO A 631 20.44 24.46 -18.90
C PRO A 631 21.65 23.49 -18.94
N TYR A 632 22.84 24.01 -19.18
CA TYR A 632 24.10 23.27 -19.18
C TYR A 632 24.75 23.13 -17.79
N LEU A 633 24.15 23.67 -16.73
CA LEU A 633 24.60 23.48 -15.34
C LEU A 633 23.75 22.46 -14.56
N ASP A 634 22.44 22.45 -14.82
CA ASP A 634 21.44 21.65 -14.08
C ASP A 634 21.04 20.38 -14.84
N GLY A 635 20.06 19.63 -14.31
CA GLY A 635 19.59 18.38 -14.91
C GLY A 635 18.69 18.58 -16.13
N ILE A 636 18.61 17.53 -16.95
CA ILE A 636 17.59 17.36 -17.99
C ILE A 636 16.63 16.27 -17.51
N ASN A 637 15.34 16.61 -17.40
CA ASN A 637 14.31 15.65 -17.07
C ASN A 637 13.80 14.95 -18.33
N TYR A 638 13.92 13.62 -18.37
CA TYR A 638 13.35 12.77 -19.41
C TYR A 638 12.19 11.96 -18.83
N ASN A 639 10.99 12.17 -19.37
CA ASN A 639 9.77 11.47 -18.98
C ASN A 639 9.11 10.83 -20.21
N CYS A 640 8.59 9.61 -20.05
CA CYS A 640 7.82 8.94 -21.10
C CYS A 640 6.56 8.28 -20.55
N VAL A 641 5.53 8.23 -21.38
CA VAL A 641 4.22 7.62 -21.11
C VAL A 641 4.08 6.42 -22.02
N ALA A 642 4.18 5.23 -21.43
CA ALA A 642 4.00 3.98 -22.15
C ALA A 642 2.53 3.78 -22.57
N PRO A 643 2.27 3.07 -23.70
CA PRO A 643 0.92 2.86 -24.21
C PRO A 643 -0.08 2.34 -23.16
N GLY A 644 -1.22 3.01 -23.04
CA GLY A 644 -2.30 2.64 -22.12
C GLY A 644 -2.00 2.87 -20.62
N LYS A 645 -0.87 3.48 -20.26
CA LYS A 645 -0.52 3.80 -18.86
C LYS A 645 -0.68 5.30 -18.57
N ARG A 646 -0.84 5.61 -17.28
CA ARG A 646 -0.79 7.00 -16.78
C ARG A 646 0.66 7.47 -16.65
N PHE A 647 0.87 8.79 -16.72
CA PHE A 647 2.16 9.44 -16.46
C PHE A 647 2.82 8.93 -15.17
N ARG A 648 4.10 8.54 -15.26
CA ARG A 648 4.94 8.08 -14.15
C ARG A 648 6.38 8.51 -14.40
N PRO A 649 7.17 8.81 -13.35
CA PRO A 649 8.60 9.05 -13.49
C PRO A 649 9.33 7.77 -13.93
N MET A 650 10.44 7.95 -14.66
CA MET A 650 11.21 6.90 -15.34
C MET A 650 11.58 5.71 -14.42
N ASP A 651 11.90 5.96 -13.14
CA ASP A 651 12.24 4.90 -12.17
C ASP A 651 11.15 3.83 -12.02
N ASN A 652 9.87 4.22 -12.14
CA ASN A 652 8.69 3.36 -11.94
C ASN A 652 8.21 2.64 -13.21
N LEU A 653 8.96 2.73 -14.31
CA LEU A 653 8.70 1.99 -15.55
C LEU A 653 9.37 0.59 -15.52
N SER A 654 8.84 -0.33 -16.33
CA SER A 654 9.44 -1.65 -16.53
C SER A 654 10.81 -1.55 -17.20
N GLY A 655 11.69 -2.54 -16.98
CA GLY A 655 13.00 -2.61 -17.65
C GLY A 655 12.90 -2.58 -19.18
N GLY A 656 11.89 -3.24 -19.76
CA GLY A 656 11.63 -3.17 -21.20
C GLY A 656 11.18 -1.77 -21.66
N GLU A 657 10.34 -1.08 -20.89
CA GLU A 657 9.90 0.29 -21.20
C GLU A 657 11.06 1.29 -21.10
N LYS A 658 11.92 1.15 -20.08
CA LYS A 658 13.18 1.89 -19.94
C LYS A 658 14.10 1.66 -21.14
N THR A 659 14.16 0.43 -21.65
CA THR A 659 14.97 0.06 -22.83
C THR A 659 14.43 0.71 -24.10
N VAL A 660 13.12 0.65 -24.37
CA VAL A 660 12.49 1.31 -25.53
C VAL A 660 12.68 2.83 -25.48
N ALA A 661 12.51 3.44 -24.31
CA ALA A 661 12.72 4.88 -24.12
C ALA A 661 14.20 5.28 -24.30
N ALA A 662 15.15 4.49 -23.79
CA ALA A 662 16.58 4.71 -24.01
C ALA A 662 16.97 4.61 -25.50
N LEU A 663 16.42 3.63 -26.24
CA LEU A 663 16.62 3.51 -27.68
C LEU A 663 16.02 4.71 -28.45
N ALA A 664 14.83 5.16 -28.09
CA ALA A 664 14.22 6.34 -28.71
C ALA A 664 15.07 7.61 -28.49
N LEU A 665 15.59 7.83 -27.27
CA LEU A 665 16.49 8.94 -26.98
C LEU A 665 17.79 8.86 -27.80
N LEU A 666 18.33 7.64 -27.97
CA LEU A 666 19.53 7.41 -28.76
C LEU A 666 19.32 7.70 -30.24
N PHE A 667 18.20 7.28 -30.82
CA PHE A 667 17.82 7.62 -32.19
C PHE A 667 17.50 9.12 -32.37
N ALA A 668 16.94 9.79 -31.36
CA ALA A 668 16.73 11.24 -31.39
C ALA A 668 18.06 12.01 -31.40
N ILE A 669 19.03 11.62 -30.57
CA ILE A 669 20.39 12.20 -30.59
C ILE A 669 21.06 11.95 -31.96
N HIS A 670 20.89 10.76 -32.53
CA HIS A 670 21.39 10.43 -33.86
C HIS A 670 20.80 11.33 -34.96
N SER A 671 19.50 11.67 -34.89
CA SER A 671 18.84 12.53 -35.88
C SER A 671 19.46 13.93 -35.98
N TYR A 672 20.02 14.47 -34.88
CA TYR A 672 20.73 15.75 -34.89
C TYR A 672 22.13 15.65 -35.48
N LYS A 673 22.85 14.54 -35.24
CA LYS A 673 24.20 14.33 -35.78
C LYS A 673 24.41 12.89 -36.23
N PRO A 674 24.20 12.59 -37.53
CA PRO A 674 24.19 11.23 -38.02
C PRO A 674 25.58 10.58 -37.93
N ALA A 675 25.59 9.34 -37.40
CA ALA A 675 26.71 8.41 -37.48
C ALA A 675 26.45 7.45 -38.66
N PRO A 676 27.48 7.02 -39.39
CA PRO A 676 27.29 6.20 -40.59
C PRO A 676 26.80 4.77 -40.29
N PHE A 677 27.14 4.25 -39.11
CA PHE A 677 26.67 2.96 -38.63
C PHE A 677 26.47 2.94 -37.10
N PHE A 678 25.59 2.05 -36.64
CA PHE A 678 25.37 1.70 -35.24
C PHE A 678 25.77 0.27 -34.97
N VAL A 679 26.35 0.04 -33.80
CA VAL A 679 26.52 -1.30 -33.23
C VAL A 679 25.73 -1.42 -31.92
N LEU A 680 24.76 -2.34 -31.89
CA LEU A 680 23.87 -2.61 -30.76
C LEU A 680 24.20 -3.98 -30.14
N ASP A 681 24.51 -4.04 -28.84
CA ASP A 681 24.92 -5.29 -28.14
C ASP A 681 23.87 -5.72 -27.10
N GLU A 682 23.20 -6.86 -27.34
CA GLU A 682 22.21 -7.50 -26.44
C GLU A 682 21.06 -6.58 -25.96
N ILE A 683 20.57 -5.69 -26.84
CA ILE A 683 19.45 -4.78 -26.53
C ILE A 683 18.11 -5.50 -26.28
N ASP A 684 18.01 -6.76 -26.70
CA ASP A 684 16.87 -7.66 -26.62
C ASP A 684 16.71 -8.33 -25.24
N ALA A 685 17.73 -8.28 -24.38
CA ALA A 685 17.77 -9.01 -23.10
C ALA A 685 16.67 -8.61 -22.10
N ALA A 686 16.15 -7.39 -22.16
CA ALA A 686 15.10 -6.87 -21.28
C ALA A 686 13.76 -6.62 -22.00
N LEU A 687 13.66 -6.97 -23.27
CA LEU A 687 12.47 -6.77 -24.10
C LEU A 687 11.66 -8.07 -24.24
N ASP A 688 10.35 -7.95 -24.28
CA ASP A 688 9.43 -9.02 -24.64
C ASP A 688 9.35 -9.18 -26.17
N ASN A 689 9.02 -10.39 -26.64
CA ASN A 689 9.03 -10.72 -28.06
C ASN A 689 8.12 -9.79 -28.91
N THR A 690 7.06 -9.19 -28.34
CA THR A 690 6.18 -8.26 -29.07
C THR A 690 6.85 -6.92 -29.32
N ASN A 691 7.56 -6.37 -28.34
CA ASN A 691 8.30 -5.12 -28.52
C ASN A 691 9.62 -5.34 -29.28
N ILE A 692 10.27 -6.51 -29.16
CA ILE A 692 11.41 -6.90 -30.01
C ILE A 692 11.04 -6.78 -31.49
N GLY A 693 9.92 -7.37 -31.93
CA GLY A 693 9.48 -7.29 -33.33
C GLY A 693 9.19 -5.86 -33.82
N LYS A 694 8.64 -4.98 -32.96
CA LYS A 694 8.44 -3.57 -33.30
C LYS A 694 9.76 -2.82 -33.48
N VAL A 695 10.70 -3.00 -32.56
CA VAL A 695 12.03 -2.39 -32.60
C VAL A 695 12.83 -2.90 -33.80
N ALA A 696 12.78 -4.19 -34.09
CA ALA A 696 13.43 -4.80 -35.24
C ALA A 696 12.88 -4.25 -36.58
N ASN A 697 11.56 -4.12 -36.71
CA ASN A 697 10.96 -3.48 -37.90
C ASN A 697 11.38 -2.01 -38.01
N TYR A 698 11.32 -1.22 -36.94
CA TYR A 698 11.78 0.17 -36.96
C TYR A 698 13.25 0.29 -37.39
N ILE A 699 14.12 -0.62 -36.93
CA ILE A 699 15.52 -0.67 -37.37
C ILE A 699 15.64 -1.07 -38.85
N LYS A 700 14.84 -2.03 -39.36
CA LYS A 700 14.80 -2.36 -40.79
C LYS A 700 14.40 -1.13 -41.61
N ASP A 701 13.30 -0.47 -41.26
CA ASP A 701 12.77 0.71 -41.94
C ASP A 701 13.79 1.88 -41.96
N GLN A 702 14.45 2.14 -40.83
CA GLN A 702 15.48 3.17 -40.71
C GLN A 702 16.80 2.80 -41.40
N SER A 703 17.16 1.51 -41.45
CA SER A 703 18.45 1.08 -42.00
C SER A 703 18.56 1.26 -43.52
N VAL A 704 17.42 1.21 -44.21
CA VAL A 704 17.32 1.50 -45.65
C VAL A 704 17.60 2.97 -45.94
N GLN A 705 17.18 3.88 -45.06
CA GLN A 705 17.16 5.33 -45.32
C GLN A 705 18.34 6.09 -44.69
N ASN A 706 18.68 5.80 -43.43
CA ASN A 706 19.40 6.76 -42.58
C ASN A 706 20.76 6.29 -41.99
N PHE A 707 20.93 5.00 -41.69
CA PHE A 707 22.18 4.49 -41.09
C PHE A 707 22.34 2.98 -41.31
N GLN A 708 23.56 2.44 -41.23
CA GLN A 708 23.76 1.00 -41.18
C GLN A 708 23.59 0.46 -39.75
N ALA A 709 22.86 -0.64 -39.56
CA ALA A 709 22.64 -1.27 -38.26
C ALA A 709 23.35 -2.62 -38.17
N ILE A 710 24.21 -2.79 -37.16
CA ILE A 710 24.90 -4.03 -36.83
C ILE A 710 24.48 -4.45 -35.43
N VAL A 711 23.78 -5.58 -35.28
CA VAL A 711 23.18 -5.96 -33.99
C VAL A 711 23.61 -7.34 -33.53
N ILE A 712 24.08 -7.44 -32.29
CA ILE A 712 24.34 -8.71 -31.61
C ILE A 712 23.08 -9.07 -30.82
N SER A 713 22.43 -10.16 -31.19
CA SER A 713 21.18 -10.64 -30.59
C SER A 713 21.14 -12.17 -30.54
N LEU A 714 20.35 -12.72 -29.62
CA LEU A 714 20.07 -14.15 -29.51
C LEU A 714 18.62 -14.50 -29.86
N LYS A 715 17.78 -13.50 -30.16
CA LYS A 715 16.34 -13.61 -30.38
C LYS A 715 16.00 -13.71 -31.85
N GLU A 716 15.33 -14.80 -32.23
CA GLU A 716 14.92 -15.08 -33.60
C GLU A 716 14.04 -13.97 -34.19
N GLU A 717 13.12 -13.41 -33.39
CA GLU A 717 12.21 -12.34 -33.81
C GLU A 717 12.94 -11.03 -34.15
N PHE A 718 14.22 -10.90 -33.77
CA PHE A 718 15.05 -9.75 -34.10
C PHE A 718 15.88 -9.99 -35.38
N TYR A 719 16.62 -11.10 -35.44
CA TYR A 719 17.54 -11.35 -36.57
C TYR A 719 16.84 -11.91 -37.83
N THR A 720 15.60 -12.39 -37.73
CA THR A 720 14.76 -12.73 -38.91
C THR A 720 14.41 -11.52 -39.80
N LYS A 721 14.62 -10.29 -39.31
CA LYS A 721 14.41 -9.05 -40.08
C LYS A 721 15.69 -8.44 -40.65
N ALA A 722 16.86 -9.07 -40.44
CA ALA A 722 18.13 -8.62 -41.00
C ALA A 722 18.31 -9.01 -42.48
N ASP A 723 19.11 -8.25 -43.21
CA ASP A 723 19.49 -8.55 -44.60
C ASP A 723 20.55 -9.66 -44.67
N SER A 724 21.38 -9.77 -43.62
CA SER A 724 22.45 -10.78 -43.53
C SER A 724 22.71 -11.20 -42.08
N LEU A 725 23.15 -12.45 -41.92
CA LEU A 725 23.58 -13.04 -40.66
C LEU A 725 25.08 -13.29 -40.65
N ILE A 726 25.71 -12.98 -39.52
CA ILE A 726 27.10 -13.33 -39.23
C ILE A 726 27.10 -14.31 -38.06
N GLY A 727 27.30 -15.59 -38.35
CA GLY A 727 27.42 -16.64 -37.35
C GLY A 727 28.83 -16.69 -36.76
N VAL A 728 28.95 -16.53 -35.44
CA VAL A 728 30.22 -16.68 -34.71
C VAL A 728 30.15 -17.94 -33.85
N TYR A 729 31.01 -18.93 -34.15
CA TYR A 729 31.05 -20.21 -33.45
C TYR A 729 32.44 -20.48 -32.84
N PRO A 730 32.50 -21.21 -31.70
CA PRO A 730 33.77 -21.61 -31.10
C PRO A 730 34.28 -22.91 -31.74
N GLU A 731 35.58 -22.96 -31.99
CA GLU A 731 36.34 -24.15 -32.37
C GLU A 731 37.14 -24.64 -31.14
N GLN A 732 37.15 -25.95 -30.89
CA GLN A 732 37.80 -26.52 -29.71
C GLN A 732 39.33 -26.65 -29.91
N GLY A 733 40.09 -26.26 -28.89
CA GLY A 733 41.55 -26.38 -28.84
C GLY A 733 42.12 -25.85 -27.53
N ASP A 734 43.45 -25.75 -27.42
CA ASP A 734 44.20 -25.23 -26.25
C ASP A 734 43.67 -23.89 -25.69
N CYS A 735 43.07 -23.08 -26.55
CA CYS A 735 42.34 -21.86 -26.23
C CYS A 735 41.10 -21.81 -27.13
N VAL A 736 40.02 -21.18 -26.68
CA VAL A 736 38.80 -21.03 -27.50
C VAL A 736 39.11 -20.16 -28.72
N ILE A 737 39.02 -20.74 -29.91
CA ILE A 737 39.20 -20.05 -31.17
C ILE A 737 37.82 -19.69 -31.73
N SER A 738 37.58 -18.40 -31.99
CA SER A 738 36.38 -17.94 -32.66
C SER A 738 36.54 -18.02 -34.18
N LYS A 739 35.57 -18.65 -34.83
CA LYS A 739 35.40 -18.70 -36.28
C LYS A 739 34.13 -17.98 -36.68
N VAL A 740 34.10 -17.50 -37.92
CA VAL A 740 33.00 -16.71 -38.47
C VAL A 740 32.53 -17.31 -39.79
N LEU A 741 31.23 -17.35 -39.98
CA LEU A 741 30.53 -17.69 -41.22
C LEU A 741 29.51 -16.59 -41.52
N THR A 742 29.26 -16.32 -42.79
CA THR A 742 28.27 -15.32 -43.23
C THR A 742 27.18 -15.99 -44.06
N PHE A 743 25.96 -15.46 -43.96
CA PHE A 743 24.80 -15.97 -44.64
C PHE A 743 23.91 -14.80 -45.07
N ASP A 744 23.59 -14.73 -46.36
CA ASP A 744 22.77 -13.68 -46.96
C ASP A 744 21.30 -14.07 -46.89
N LEU A 745 20.47 -13.23 -46.25
CA LEU A 745 19.03 -13.47 -46.12
C LEU A 745 18.22 -12.81 -47.24
N SER A 746 18.79 -11.88 -48.00
CA SER A 746 18.09 -11.13 -49.05
C SER A 746 17.56 -11.98 -50.20
N GLN A 747 18.06 -13.21 -50.32
CA GLN A 747 17.67 -14.21 -51.33
C GLN A 747 16.40 -15.00 -50.95
N TYR A 748 15.89 -14.84 -49.73
CA TYR A 748 14.75 -15.58 -49.19
C TYR A 748 13.51 -14.67 -49.04
N PRO A 749 12.29 -15.20 -49.25
CA PRO A 749 11.07 -14.42 -49.09
C PRO A 749 10.85 -14.01 -47.61
N ASP A 750 10.39 -12.78 -47.38
CA ASP A 750 10.02 -12.28 -46.06
C ASP A 750 8.89 -13.18 -45.46
N ALA A 751 9.13 -13.77 -44.29
CA ALA A 751 8.29 -14.83 -43.72
C ALA A 751 6.86 -14.41 -43.31
N ASN A 752 6.51 -13.13 -43.44
CA ASN A 752 5.18 -12.57 -43.24
C ASN A 752 4.99 -11.37 -44.19
N PRO A 753 4.42 -11.55 -45.39
CA PRO A 753 3.83 -10.43 -46.12
C PRO A 753 2.64 -9.91 -45.31
N ASN A 754 2.55 -8.58 -45.11
CA ASN A 754 1.32 -8.00 -44.59
C ASN A 754 0.21 -8.26 -45.62
N PRO A 755 -0.97 -8.79 -45.26
CA PRO A 755 -2.06 -8.99 -46.22
C PRO A 755 -2.74 -7.68 -46.69
N ASN A 756 -2.12 -6.53 -46.42
CA ASN A 756 -2.56 -5.17 -46.76
C ASN A 756 -1.42 -4.32 -47.40
N GLU A 757 -0.35 -4.97 -47.89
CA GLU A 757 0.66 -4.37 -48.78
C GLU A 757 0.59 -5.02 -50.16
#